data_AF-A0A4Y4BC70-F1
#
_entry.id   AF-A0A4Y4BC70-F1
#
_cell.length_a   1.000
_cell.length_b   1.000
_cell.length_c   1.000
_cell.angle_alpha   90.00
_cell.angle_beta   90.00
_cell.angle_gamma   90.00
#
_symmetry.space_group_name_H-M   'P 1'
#
loop_
_entity.id
_entity.type
_entity.pdbx_description
1 polymer ?
#
loop_
_entity_poly.entity_id
_entity_poly.type
_entity_poly.pdbx_seq_one_letter_code
_entity_poly.pdbx_strand_id
1 'polypeptide(L)'
;MTGGVGLVRPDVSTADAARIALDCYGITASAQELGSNQDRNFLLTAEDGAKSVLRIDNAVFGEAARDAQHAALDAYRDAGVRVPAVLPGLDGALTQRWNGFAVRRSEFAPGESLVDAGYLAPVVLAEFGALAAASVNALAPLGHPGLDRPQMWDMRVAHEQTTALAPSIADAALRGRVLRAAAKADAALAPLAAGLPVQAIHGDLTDDNVMGTRGDDSRLHPHTVLDLGDLGLGWRVAELAVCASSMLHHEPERPLRVIETIAAFHRDAPLSVAEARAVWPLVVLRAALLVASGWRQLEIDGDNDYARERIAGEQAIFDAATLLPLVEMTEHVLVAVGIDEGGFDAADLAAEAEVAPLASLLPDLTGRVAVIDPGVESAALDGGRWLREDAEEELIAEAIELGVAVAVMPYGAFRLTRARVDDAEAGQTWATACELHFPPGPRARVAAPASGRVTQRGGTARLILDLDGPGGGHDWVLEITGLDAEERRERPVGAGETVGWLAAAFEPRRLTVGIRRDDAPEQQADGSALVAPDRVPAWSRLTADPAPVLGLPSFTQHDDAAAELGRRERIFAAAQERYYERPPQIERGWQHHLIDTTARTYVDMVNNVAGLGHAHPKVADAADRQLRTLATNSRFLFRDLAEYSERLLALMPEGSDLDTVLLVNSGSEAVDLAIRLAQAATGRRTVVALREAYHGWTMASDAVTTSAYDNPFALATRPDWVHIADVPNRFRGTYRGADVADAYLADLATDLDRLREDGREVAAFLCESILGNAGGVVLPDGYLAGAYAQIRAAGGVCIADEVQVGFGRMGSAFWGFELAEVVPDIITIAKPMGNGFPIGGVITSRRIADALSTQGQFFSSAGGSTLSCRVGIAVLDAMAEDGLQHNAAVIGARLAEGLRGLADRHPLIGVVHGEGLYLGVELVRDRDTMEPAAAEAAAICERMRELGVIVLTTSERSNVLKIKPPLCLTAQSADHVVAMLDRVLTEGW
;
A
#
# COMPACT_ATOMS: atom_id res chain seq x y z
N MET A 1 10.25 33.64 -34.47
CA MET A 1 9.79 33.33 -33.10
C MET A 1 9.34 34.61 -32.46
N THR A 2 8.06 34.75 -32.15
CA THR A 2 7.54 35.86 -31.34
C THR A 2 8.10 35.69 -29.93
N GLY A 3 9.16 36.42 -29.61
CA GLY A 3 9.78 36.35 -28.28
C GLY A 3 8.77 36.79 -27.23
N GLY A 4 8.25 35.84 -26.45
CA GLY A 4 7.69 36.04 -25.11
C GLY A 4 6.75 37.23 -24.87
N VAL A 5 6.04 37.72 -25.89
CA VAL A 5 4.92 38.65 -25.73
C VAL A 5 3.70 37.77 -25.54
N GLY A 6 3.13 37.75 -24.33
CA GLY A 6 1.93 36.97 -24.03
C GLY A 6 0.84 37.24 -25.07
N LEU A 7 0.21 36.18 -25.57
CA LEU A 7 -0.91 36.31 -26.50
C LEU A 7 -2.08 36.93 -25.73
N VAL A 8 -2.48 38.14 -26.13
CA VAL A 8 -3.62 38.81 -25.51
C VAL A 8 -4.88 37.97 -25.76
N ARG A 9 -5.57 37.58 -24.68
CA ARG A 9 -6.82 36.82 -24.77
C ARG A 9 -7.88 37.61 -25.56
N PRO A 10 -8.78 36.94 -26.28
CA PRO A 10 -9.90 37.61 -26.95
C PRO A 10 -10.72 38.49 -25.97
N ASP A 11 -10.95 39.75 -26.35
CA ASP A 11 -11.80 40.68 -25.62
C ASP A 11 -13.28 40.39 -25.91
N VAL A 12 -13.79 39.34 -25.29
CA VAL A 12 -15.18 38.87 -25.38
C VAL A 12 -15.74 38.75 -23.98
N SER A 13 -16.79 39.49 -23.65
CA SER A 13 -17.44 39.42 -22.33
C SER A 13 -18.39 38.22 -22.22
N THR A 14 -18.87 37.92 -21.02
CA THR A 14 -19.96 36.92 -20.83
C THR A 14 -21.24 37.32 -21.56
N ALA A 15 -21.54 38.62 -21.67
CA ALA A 15 -22.67 39.11 -22.45
C ALA A 15 -22.48 38.87 -23.96
N ASP A 16 -21.25 39.03 -24.46
CA ASP A 16 -20.90 38.71 -25.84
C ASP A 16 -20.96 37.20 -26.09
N ALA A 17 -20.50 36.37 -25.15
CA ALA A 17 -20.62 34.92 -25.25
C ALA A 17 -22.09 34.44 -25.34
N ALA A 18 -22.98 35.02 -24.54
CA ALA A 18 -24.42 34.77 -24.64
C ALA A 18 -25.00 35.27 -25.99
N ARG A 19 -24.50 36.41 -26.51
CA ARG A 19 -24.87 36.92 -27.82
C ARG A 19 -24.41 35.99 -28.94
N ILE A 20 -23.18 35.47 -28.87
CA ILE A 20 -22.63 34.50 -29.83
C ILE A 20 -23.46 33.22 -29.84
N ALA A 21 -23.85 32.71 -28.65
CA ALA A 21 -24.71 31.53 -28.55
C ALA A 21 -26.03 31.73 -29.31
N LEU A 22 -26.63 32.92 -29.23
CA LEU A 22 -27.86 33.25 -29.95
C LEU A 22 -27.61 33.47 -31.45
N ASP A 23 -26.66 34.32 -31.80
CA ASP A 23 -26.46 34.80 -33.17
C ASP A 23 -25.86 33.72 -34.07
N CYS A 24 -24.89 32.94 -33.56
CA CYS A 24 -24.19 31.91 -34.34
C CYS A 24 -24.82 30.52 -34.20
N TYR A 25 -25.50 30.23 -33.09
CA TYR A 25 -26.00 28.88 -32.80
C TYR A 25 -27.49 28.80 -32.46
N GLY A 26 -28.21 29.93 -32.44
CA GLY A 26 -29.66 29.96 -32.19
C GLY A 26 -30.08 29.57 -30.78
N ILE A 27 -29.18 29.61 -29.79
CA ILE A 27 -29.47 29.22 -28.40
C ILE A 27 -29.50 30.44 -27.49
N THR A 28 -30.57 30.54 -26.70
CA THR A 28 -30.64 31.47 -25.56
C THR A 28 -30.00 30.79 -24.34
N ALA A 29 -28.88 31.31 -23.87
CA ALA A 29 -28.12 30.74 -22.75
C ALA A 29 -27.49 31.84 -21.88
N SER A 30 -27.27 31.53 -20.60
CA SER A 30 -26.34 32.29 -19.75
C SER A 30 -24.92 31.79 -19.95
N ALA A 31 -23.93 32.69 -19.95
CA ALA A 31 -22.52 32.34 -20.08
C ALA A 31 -21.74 32.61 -18.79
N GLN A 32 -20.91 31.66 -18.38
CA GLN A 32 -19.94 31.78 -17.30
C GLN A 32 -18.54 31.51 -17.85
N GLU A 33 -17.57 32.38 -17.57
CA GLU A 33 -16.19 32.16 -18.01
C GLU A 33 -15.55 31.00 -17.24
N LEU A 34 -14.86 30.11 -17.95
CA LEU A 34 -14.17 28.93 -17.40
C LEU A 34 -12.66 29.13 -17.20
N GLY A 35 -12.12 30.28 -17.59
CA GLY A 35 -10.67 30.54 -17.59
C GLY A 35 -9.94 29.86 -18.76
N SER A 36 -8.79 30.41 -19.15
CA SER A 36 -7.87 29.86 -20.17
C SER A 36 -6.65 30.76 -20.33
N ASN A 37 -5.52 30.20 -20.79
CA ASN A 37 -4.27 30.96 -20.97
C ASN A 37 -4.27 31.85 -22.23
N GLN A 38 -4.68 31.32 -23.38
CA GLN A 38 -4.54 32.01 -24.69
C GLN A 38 -5.88 32.26 -25.40
N ASP A 39 -6.84 31.36 -25.23
CA ASP A 39 -8.20 31.47 -25.75
C ASP A 39 -9.13 32.09 -24.70
N ARG A 40 -10.45 32.10 -24.94
CA ARG A 40 -11.46 32.42 -23.93
C ARG A 40 -12.60 31.40 -23.96
N ASN A 41 -12.77 30.66 -22.86
CA ASN A 41 -13.76 29.59 -22.75
C ASN A 41 -14.94 30.00 -21.87
N PHE A 42 -16.15 29.65 -22.31
CA PHE A 42 -17.39 29.93 -21.59
C PHE A 42 -18.25 28.68 -21.47
N LEU A 43 -18.72 28.38 -20.25
CA LEU A 43 -19.83 27.47 -20.03
C LEU A 43 -21.13 28.19 -20.41
N LEU A 44 -21.81 27.66 -21.41
CA LEU A 44 -23.17 28.05 -21.77
C LEU A 44 -24.16 27.14 -21.06
N THR A 45 -25.12 27.73 -20.35
CA THR A 45 -26.28 27.03 -19.77
C THR A 45 -27.56 27.54 -20.42
N ALA A 46 -28.22 26.69 -21.19
CA ALA A 46 -29.49 27.01 -21.86
C ALA A 46 -30.64 27.06 -20.84
N GLU A 47 -31.80 27.60 -21.26
CA GLU A 47 -32.99 27.72 -20.40
C GLU A 47 -33.51 26.37 -19.88
N ASP A 48 -33.29 25.29 -20.62
CA ASP A 48 -33.66 23.92 -20.24
C ASP A 48 -32.62 23.24 -19.34
N GLY A 49 -31.52 23.93 -19.00
CA GLY A 49 -30.41 23.43 -18.20
C GLY A 49 -29.33 22.71 -19.01
N ALA A 50 -29.48 22.56 -20.34
CA ALA A 50 -28.45 21.95 -21.18
C ALA A 50 -27.15 22.77 -21.16
N LYS A 51 -26.02 22.08 -21.01
CA LYS A 51 -24.69 22.68 -20.94
C LYS A 51 -23.91 22.45 -22.23
N SER A 52 -23.16 23.47 -22.66
CA SER A 52 -22.17 23.38 -23.74
C SER A 52 -21.01 24.33 -23.47
N VAL A 53 -19.88 24.13 -24.13
CA VAL A 53 -18.70 25.00 -23.98
C VAL A 53 -18.52 25.81 -25.25
N LEU A 54 -18.47 27.14 -25.12
CA LEU A 54 -18.12 28.06 -26.19
C LEU A 54 -16.65 28.47 -26.04
N ARG A 55 -15.83 28.16 -27.04
CA ARG A 55 -14.43 28.58 -27.13
C ARG A 55 -14.29 29.70 -28.14
N ILE A 56 -13.64 30.78 -27.72
CA ILE A 56 -13.21 31.88 -28.57
C ILE A 56 -11.72 31.69 -28.83
N ASP A 57 -11.36 31.29 -30.05
CA ASP A 57 -9.98 31.01 -30.39
C ASP A 57 -9.19 32.31 -30.54
N ASN A 58 -7.93 32.30 -30.12
CA ASN A 58 -7.01 33.39 -30.38
C ASN A 58 -6.80 33.57 -31.90
N ALA A 59 -6.77 34.82 -32.36
CA ALA A 59 -6.62 35.16 -33.78
C ALA A 59 -5.27 34.71 -34.37
N VAL A 60 -4.28 34.43 -33.52
CA VAL A 60 -2.96 33.92 -33.93
C VAL A 60 -3.04 32.48 -34.49
N PHE A 61 -4.06 31.70 -34.13
CA PHE A 61 -4.27 30.38 -34.71
C PHE A 61 -4.91 30.49 -36.10
N GLY A 62 -4.25 29.93 -37.11
CA GLY A 62 -4.74 29.89 -38.49
C GLY A 62 -5.88 28.88 -38.70
N GLU A 63 -6.60 28.97 -39.81
CA GLU A 63 -7.69 28.03 -40.15
C GLU A 63 -7.20 26.58 -40.26
N ALA A 64 -6.03 26.36 -40.88
CA ALA A 64 -5.45 25.02 -41.01
C ALA A 64 -5.20 24.31 -39.66
N ALA A 65 -4.85 25.05 -38.60
CA ALA A 65 -4.66 24.48 -37.27
C ALA A 65 -5.99 24.02 -36.64
N ARG A 66 -7.07 24.78 -36.87
CA ARG A 66 -8.43 24.41 -36.41
C ARG A 66 -8.94 23.18 -37.16
N ASP A 67 -8.71 23.12 -38.46
CA ASP A 67 -9.08 21.96 -39.29
C ASP A 67 -8.31 20.70 -38.85
N ALA A 68 -7.04 20.84 -38.46
CA ALA A 68 -6.28 19.75 -37.86
C ALA A 68 -6.91 19.25 -36.54
N GLN A 69 -7.37 20.18 -35.68
CA GLN A 69 -8.06 19.82 -34.43
C GLN A 69 -9.37 19.07 -34.69
N HIS A 70 -10.17 19.47 -35.69
CA HIS A 70 -11.37 18.71 -36.05
C HIS A 70 -11.05 17.30 -36.54
N ALA A 71 -10.04 17.16 -37.40
CA ALA A 71 -9.59 15.85 -37.89
C ALA A 71 -9.04 14.96 -36.75
N ALA A 72 -8.37 15.55 -35.76
CA ALA A 72 -7.93 14.83 -34.57
C ALA A 72 -9.10 14.36 -33.68
N LEU A 73 -10.13 15.20 -33.49
CA LEU A 73 -11.35 14.81 -32.78
C LEU A 73 -12.08 13.65 -33.50
N ASP A 74 -12.11 13.65 -34.83
CA ASP A 74 -12.66 12.54 -35.61
C ASP A 74 -11.83 11.26 -35.40
N ALA A 75 -10.50 11.36 -35.48
CA ALA A 75 -9.60 10.23 -35.25
C ALA A 75 -9.75 9.63 -33.84
N TYR A 76 -9.91 10.47 -32.81
CA TYR A 76 -10.21 10.03 -31.45
C TYR A 76 -11.54 9.30 -31.34
N ARG A 77 -12.60 9.85 -31.94
CA ARG A 77 -13.93 9.19 -31.95
C ARG A 77 -13.88 7.84 -32.66
N ASP A 78 -13.18 7.76 -33.79
CA ASP A 78 -13.01 6.51 -34.55
C ASP A 78 -12.21 5.46 -33.76
N ALA A 79 -11.27 5.89 -32.92
CA ALA A 79 -10.47 5.04 -32.04
C ALA A 79 -11.14 4.73 -30.68
N GLY A 80 -12.30 5.32 -30.40
CA GLY A 80 -13.02 5.14 -29.12
C GLY A 80 -12.48 5.99 -27.96
N VAL A 81 -11.59 6.94 -28.22
CA VAL A 81 -11.17 7.94 -27.22
C VAL A 81 -12.30 8.97 -27.07
N ARG A 82 -12.80 9.13 -25.84
CA ARG A 82 -13.92 10.04 -25.58
C ARG A 82 -13.47 11.48 -25.62
N VAL A 83 -14.11 12.25 -26.49
CA VAL A 83 -13.94 13.69 -26.63
C VAL A 83 -15.28 14.38 -26.86
N PRO A 84 -15.44 15.64 -26.43
CA PRO A 84 -16.64 16.42 -26.75
C PRO A 84 -16.79 16.62 -28.25
N ALA A 85 -18.00 16.40 -28.79
CA ALA A 85 -18.25 16.75 -30.18
C ALA A 85 -18.32 18.27 -30.37
N VAL A 86 -17.76 18.78 -31.48
CA VAL A 86 -17.99 20.16 -31.91
C VAL A 86 -19.37 20.23 -32.57
N LEU A 87 -20.17 21.19 -32.13
CA LEU A 87 -21.54 21.38 -32.54
C LEU A 87 -21.63 22.42 -33.68
N PRO A 88 -22.42 22.15 -34.73
CA PRO A 88 -22.55 23.07 -35.86
C PRO A 88 -23.31 24.34 -35.47
N GLY A 89 -22.96 25.46 -36.11
CA GLY A 89 -23.74 26.69 -36.07
C GLY A 89 -24.96 26.66 -36.99
N LEU A 90 -25.67 27.78 -37.04
CA LEU A 90 -26.90 27.94 -37.85
C LEU A 90 -26.67 27.76 -39.36
N ASP A 91 -25.45 27.99 -39.83
CA ASP A 91 -25.03 27.79 -41.23
C ASP A 91 -24.51 26.36 -41.52
N GLY A 92 -24.48 25.48 -40.51
CA GLY A 92 -23.97 24.12 -40.60
C GLY A 92 -22.44 23.98 -40.44
N ALA A 93 -21.69 25.08 -40.34
CA ALA A 93 -20.24 25.03 -40.13
C ALA A 93 -19.89 24.80 -38.65
N LEU A 94 -18.80 24.07 -38.40
CA LEU A 94 -18.31 23.80 -37.04
C LEU A 94 -17.58 25.01 -36.42
N THR A 95 -16.95 25.85 -37.25
CA THR A 95 -16.31 27.09 -36.84
C THR A 95 -17.15 28.28 -37.32
N GLN A 96 -17.58 29.11 -36.39
CA GLN A 96 -18.35 30.32 -36.65
C GLN A 96 -17.44 31.54 -36.61
N ARG A 97 -17.87 32.65 -37.20
CA ARG A 97 -17.16 33.94 -37.16
C ARG A 97 -18.02 35.00 -36.49
N TRP A 98 -17.46 35.64 -35.45
CA TRP A 98 -18.14 36.71 -34.73
C TRP A 98 -17.16 37.85 -34.44
N ASN A 99 -17.44 39.04 -34.97
CA ASN A 99 -16.60 40.24 -34.84
C ASN A 99 -15.09 39.99 -35.12
N GLY A 100 -14.77 39.12 -36.07
CA GLY A 100 -13.39 38.77 -36.45
C GLY A 100 -12.78 37.60 -35.67
N PHE A 101 -13.41 37.16 -34.56
CA PHE A 101 -12.99 35.97 -33.83
C PHE A 101 -13.53 34.69 -34.49
N ALA A 102 -12.74 33.62 -34.43
CA ALA A 102 -13.23 32.27 -34.66
C ALA A 102 -13.83 31.74 -33.36
N VAL A 103 -15.03 31.18 -33.43
CA VAL A 103 -15.74 30.65 -32.27
C VAL A 103 -16.24 29.24 -32.56
N ARG A 104 -16.07 28.34 -31.59
CA ARG A 104 -16.50 26.94 -31.67
C ARG A 104 -17.30 26.60 -30.44
N ARG A 105 -18.39 25.85 -30.62
CA ARG A 105 -19.20 25.34 -29.52
C ARG A 105 -19.04 23.82 -29.47
N SER A 106 -18.73 23.28 -28.31
CA SER A 106 -18.62 21.84 -28.09
C SER A 106 -19.64 21.37 -27.06
N GLU A 107 -19.91 20.06 -27.07
CA GLU A 107 -20.61 19.40 -25.98
C GLU A 107 -19.92 19.68 -24.63
N PHE A 108 -20.70 19.68 -23.56
CA PHE A 108 -20.15 19.75 -22.22
C PHE A 108 -19.69 18.35 -21.78
N ALA A 109 -18.44 18.21 -21.37
CA ALA A 109 -17.95 16.99 -20.75
C ALA A 109 -18.35 16.95 -19.27
N PRO A 110 -19.23 16.02 -18.84
CA PRO A 110 -19.51 15.84 -17.43
C PRO A 110 -18.32 15.17 -16.74
N GLY A 111 -18.10 15.49 -15.47
CA GLY A 111 -17.05 14.86 -14.65
C GLY A 111 -16.53 15.77 -13.55
N GLU A 112 -15.52 15.29 -12.84
CA GLU A 112 -14.71 16.01 -11.86
C GLU A 112 -13.32 16.29 -12.45
N SER A 113 -12.67 17.39 -12.05
CA SER A 113 -11.28 17.67 -12.45
C SER A 113 -10.33 16.71 -11.72
N LEU A 114 -9.31 16.23 -12.42
CA LEU A 114 -8.29 15.33 -11.86
C LEU A 114 -7.13 16.10 -11.21
N VAL A 115 -6.93 17.38 -11.56
CA VAL A 115 -5.85 18.23 -11.02
C VAL A 115 -5.94 18.40 -9.51
N ASP A 116 -7.14 18.56 -8.98
CA ASP A 116 -7.35 18.82 -7.55
C ASP A 116 -7.31 17.53 -6.71
N ALA A 117 -7.14 16.36 -7.34
CA ALA A 117 -6.98 15.10 -6.60
C ALA A 117 -5.65 15.12 -5.85
N GLY A 118 -5.68 15.01 -4.52
CA GLY A 118 -4.46 14.91 -3.71
C GLY A 118 -3.74 13.57 -3.81
N TYR A 119 -4.35 12.58 -4.45
CA TYR A 119 -3.80 11.26 -4.71
C TYR A 119 -4.51 10.62 -5.91
N LEU A 120 -3.77 9.93 -6.76
CA LEU A 120 -4.30 9.05 -7.80
C LEU A 120 -3.95 7.62 -7.46
N ALA A 121 -4.88 6.66 -7.49
CA ALA A 121 -4.52 5.26 -7.24
C ALA A 121 -3.64 4.67 -8.37
N PRO A 122 -2.85 3.60 -8.12
CA PRO A 122 -2.06 2.92 -9.16
C PRO A 122 -2.86 2.51 -10.39
N VAL A 123 -4.12 2.08 -10.22
CA VAL A 123 -5.02 1.76 -11.35
C VAL A 123 -5.34 3.00 -12.18
N VAL A 124 -5.55 4.16 -11.55
CA VAL A 124 -5.82 5.44 -12.22
C VAL A 124 -4.59 5.92 -12.99
N LEU A 125 -3.39 5.79 -12.41
CA LEU A 125 -2.13 6.07 -13.11
C LEU A 125 -1.96 5.18 -14.35
N ALA A 126 -2.25 3.88 -14.23
CA ALA A 126 -2.20 2.96 -15.37
C ALA A 126 -3.20 3.35 -16.47
N GLU A 127 -4.40 3.79 -16.11
CA GLU A 127 -5.41 4.26 -17.07
C GLU A 127 -4.99 5.53 -17.81
N PHE A 128 -4.29 6.46 -17.16
CA PHE A 128 -3.66 7.59 -17.86
C PHE A 128 -2.61 7.11 -18.89
N GLY A 129 -1.81 6.10 -18.54
CA GLY A 129 -0.88 5.48 -19.46
C GLY A 129 -1.57 4.86 -20.69
N ALA A 130 -2.65 4.13 -20.44
CA ALA A 130 -3.49 3.54 -21.50
C ALA A 130 -4.16 4.63 -22.37
N LEU A 131 -4.63 5.73 -21.76
CA LEU A 131 -5.21 6.87 -22.48
C LEU A 131 -4.16 7.56 -23.38
N ALA A 132 -2.95 7.76 -22.88
CA ALA A 132 -1.84 8.30 -23.68
C ALA A 132 -1.47 7.37 -24.84
N ALA A 133 -1.46 6.05 -24.63
CA ALA A 133 -1.25 5.07 -25.69
C ALA A 133 -2.38 5.11 -26.75
N ALA A 134 -3.64 5.18 -26.31
CA ALA A 134 -4.79 5.33 -27.19
C ALA A 134 -4.71 6.62 -28.01
N SER A 135 -4.30 7.73 -27.39
CA SER A 135 -4.11 9.02 -28.06
C SER A 135 -3.07 8.93 -29.19
N VAL A 136 -1.86 8.44 -28.91
CA VAL A 136 -0.81 8.34 -29.95
C VAL A 136 -1.17 7.38 -31.07
N ASN A 137 -1.89 6.30 -30.77
CA ASN A 137 -2.33 5.31 -31.74
C ASN A 137 -3.43 5.88 -32.65
N ALA A 138 -4.37 6.64 -32.08
CA ALA A 138 -5.44 7.30 -32.84
C ALA A 138 -4.90 8.40 -33.77
N LEU A 139 -3.89 9.16 -33.33
CA LEU A 139 -3.32 10.25 -34.10
C LEU A 139 -2.22 9.82 -35.09
N ALA A 140 -1.63 8.64 -34.94
CA ALA A 140 -0.58 8.13 -35.84
C ALA A 140 -0.88 8.27 -37.35
N PRO A 141 -2.11 7.95 -37.86
CA PRO A 141 -2.42 8.10 -39.28
C PRO A 141 -2.73 9.53 -39.72
N LEU A 142 -2.84 10.49 -38.79
CA LEU A 142 -3.27 11.86 -39.10
C LEU A 142 -2.16 12.66 -39.78
N GLY A 143 -2.34 12.93 -41.07
CA GLY A 143 -1.54 13.90 -41.83
C GLY A 143 -2.36 15.15 -42.15
N HIS A 144 -1.97 16.31 -41.63
CA HIS A 144 -2.66 17.58 -41.91
C HIS A 144 -1.67 18.77 -41.95
N PRO A 145 -1.79 19.73 -42.90
CA PRO A 145 -0.90 20.88 -43.00
C PRO A 145 -0.86 21.77 -41.74
N GLY A 146 -1.95 21.77 -40.96
CA GLY A 146 -2.04 22.52 -39.71
C GLY A 146 -1.22 21.98 -38.55
N LEU A 147 -0.65 20.77 -38.67
CA LEU A 147 0.18 20.15 -37.63
C LEU A 147 1.62 20.69 -37.62
N ASP A 148 2.11 21.15 -38.78
CA ASP A 148 3.46 21.70 -38.92
C ASP A 148 3.45 23.20 -38.60
N ARG A 149 3.48 23.51 -37.30
CA ARG A 149 3.51 24.89 -36.79
C ARG A 149 4.49 25.03 -35.62
N PRO A 150 5.14 26.19 -35.47
CA PRO A 150 5.98 26.45 -34.30
C PRO A 150 5.14 26.49 -33.02
N GLN A 151 5.55 25.72 -32.00
CA GLN A 151 4.94 25.72 -30.68
C GLN A 151 6.01 25.75 -29.60
N MET A 152 5.76 26.46 -28.50
CA MET A 152 6.72 26.52 -27.38
C MET A 152 6.83 25.20 -26.62
N TRP A 153 5.76 24.39 -26.65
CA TRP A 153 5.65 23.12 -25.94
C TRP A 153 6.17 21.93 -26.74
N ASP A 154 6.67 22.15 -27.96
CA ASP A 154 7.31 21.10 -28.73
C ASP A 154 8.61 20.67 -28.04
N MET A 155 8.62 19.42 -27.56
CA MET A 155 9.74 18.86 -26.81
C MET A 155 11.05 18.80 -27.61
N ARG A 156 11.01 18.91 -28.93
CA ARG A 156 12.20 19.00 -29.80
C ARG A 156 12.98 20.30 -29.63
N VAL A 157 12.32 21.36 -29.14
CA VAL A 157 12.93 22.70 -28.91
C VAL A 157 12.87 23.12 -27.44
N ALA A 158 12.41 22.25 -26.54
CA ALA A 158 12.15 22.59 -25.14
C ALA A 158 13.40 23.04 -24.37
N HIS A 159 14.59 22.52 -24.68
CA HIS A 159 15.83 22.99 -24.05
C HIS A 159 16.16 24.45 -24.40
N GLU A 160 16.04 24.80 -25.68
CA GLU A 160 16.24 26.17 -26.15
C GLU A 160 15.22 27.13 -25.53
N GLN A 161 13.94 26.72 -25.48
CA GLN A 161 12.86 27.51 -24.86
C GLN A 161 13.08 27.69 -23.35
N THR A 162 13.43 26.62 -22.63
CA THR A 162 13.74 26.68 -21.19
C THR A 162 14.88 27.67 -20.94
N THR A 163 15.95 27.59 -21.72
CA THR A 163 17.11 28.49 -21.59
C THR A 163 16.75 29.94 -21.87
N ALA A 164 15.88 30.20 -22.87
CA ALA A 164 15.42 31.54 -23.20
C ALA A 164 14.50 32.14 -22.12
N LEU A 165 13.69 31.32 -21.44
CA LEU A 165 12.73 31.74 -20.42
C LEU A 165 13.31 31.80 -19.01
N ALA A 166 14.36 31.02 -18.73
CA ALA A 166 15.02 30.93 -17.43
C ALA A 166 15.41 32.26 -16.76
N PRO A 167 15.77 33.35 -17.49
CA PRO A 167 16.03 34.65 -16.86
C PRO A 167 14.86 35.21 -16.04
N SER A 168 13.62 34.78 -16.33
CA SER A 168 12.40 35.21 -15.63
C SER A 168 12.25 34.56 -14.24
N ILE A 169 12.96 33.46 -13.97
CA ILE A 169 12.97 32.81 -12.66
C ILE A 169 13.74 33.71 -11.69
N ALA A 170 13.03 34.32 -10.74
CA ALA A 170 13.64 35.30 -9.82
C ALA A 170 14.63 34.64 -8.84
N ASP A 171 14.30 33.44 -8.35
CA ASP A 171 15.17 32.67 -7.46
C ASP A 171 16.39 32.11 -8.25
N ALA A 172 17.58 32.59 -7.90
CA ALA A 172 18.83 32.18 -8.52
C ALA A 172 19.19 30.70 -8.27
N ALA A 173 18.81 30.15 -7.11
CA ALA A 173 19.06 28.74 -6.78
C ALA A 173 18.15 27.83 -7.63
N LEU A 174 16.85 28.15 -7.69
CA LEU A 174 15.90 27.44 -8.56
C LEU A 174 16.31 27.56 -10.03
N ARG A 175 16.62 28.76 -10.53
CA ARG A 175 17.08 28.98 -11.90
C ARG A 175 18.31 28.14 -12.24
N GLY A 176 19.27 28.05 -11.31
CA GLY A 176 20.45 27.21 -11.46
C GLY A 176 20.13 25.72 -11.51
N ARG A 177 19.17 25.24 -10.70
CA ARG A 177 18.69 23.85 -10.74
C ARG A 177 18.01 23.54 -12.07
N VAL A 178 17.07 24.38 -12.52
CA VAL A 178 16.33 24.23 -13.78
C VAL A 178 17.29 24.14 -14.97
N LEU A 179 18.24 25.08 -15.11
CA LEU A 179 19.19 25.08 -16.22
C LEU A 179 20.10 23.85 -16.22
N ARG A 180 20.57 23.39 -15.05
CA ARG A 180 21.41 22.18 -14.95
C ARG A 180 20.63 20.92 -15.29
N ALA A 181 19.38 20.81 -14.82
CA ALA A 181 18.53 19.67 -15.10
C ALA A 181 18.18 19.60 -16.59
N ALA A 182 17.78 20.73 -17.19
CA ALA A 182 17.48 20.82 -18.61
C ALA A 182 18.69 20.48 -19.49
N ALA A 183 19.89 20.97 -19.15
CA ALA A 183 21.11 20.64 -19.90
C ALA A 183 21.50 19.16 -19.81
N LYS A 184 21.31 18.53 -18.63
CA LYS A 184 21.54 17.09 -18.47
C LYS A 184 20.55 16.25 -19.27
N ALA A 185 19.27 16.62 -19.24
CA ALA A 185 18.23 15.96 -20.01
C ALA A 185 18.47 16.09 -21.53
N ASP A 186 18.82 17.29 -22.00
CA ASP A 186 19.14 17.54 -23.41
C ASP A 186 20.35 16.70 -23.88
N ALA A 187 21.42 16.65 -23.07
CA ALA A 187 22.58 15.82 -23.37
C ALA A 187 22.25 14.32 -23.46
N ALA A 188 21.33 13.82 -22.63
CA ALA A 188 20.85 12.44 -22.69
C ALA A 188 19.95 12.17 -23.91
N LEU A 189 19.20 13.17 -24.38
CA LEU A 189 18.31 13.07 -25.55
C LEU A 189 19.05 13.19 -26.88
N ALA A 190 20.12 13.99 -26.94
CA ALA A 190 20.89 14.25 -28.15
C ALA A 190 21.27 12.99 -28.96
N PRO A 191 21.79 11.88 -28.37
CA PRO A 191 22.10 10.66 -29.12
C PRO A 191 20.86 9.88 -29.57
N LEU A 192 19.69 10.09 -28.94
CA LEU A 192 18.45 9.35 -29.20
C LEU A 192 17.59 10.05 -30.27
N ALA A 193 17.69 11.37 -30.38
CA ALA A 193 16.80 12.23 -31.15
C ALA A 193 16.55 11.77 -32.60
N ALA A 194 17.57 11.27 -33.29
CA ALA A 194 17.46 10.80 -34.68
C ALA A 194 16.64 9.50 -34.83
N GLY A 195 16.53 8.70 -33.75
CA GLY A 195 15.78 7.45 -33.70
C GLY A 195 14.36 7.59 -33.17
N LEU A 196 13.96 8.77 -32.67
CA LEU A 196 12.63 9.00 -32.11
C LEU A 196 11.60 9.26 -33.23
N PRO A 197 10.51 8.47 -33.33
CA PRO A 197 9.47 8.69 -34.33
C PRO A 197 8.78 10.05 -34.16
N VAL A 198 8.56 10.76 -35.26
CA VAL A 198 7.79 12.02 -35.29
C VAL A 198 6.43 11.77 -35.93
N GLN A 199 5.36 12.16 -35.24
CA GLN A 199 3.98 12.02 -35.72
C GLN A 199 3.07 13.10 -35.11
N ALA A 200 1.79 13.08 -35.48
CA ALA A 200 0.79 13.88 -34.80
C ALA A 200 0.63 13.39 -33.35
N ILE A 201 0.67 14.31 -32.41
CA ILE A 201 0.43 14.09 -30.97
C ILE A 201 -0.46 15.20 -30.44
N HIS A 202 -1.21 14.93 -29.38
CA HIS A 202 -1.99 15.93 -28.64
C HIS A 202 -1.08 16.99 -28.03
N GLY A 203 0.05 16.55 -27.46
CA GLY A 203 1.10 17.43 -26.95
C GLY A 203 0.81 18.09 -25.60
N ASP A 204 -0.36 17.84 -25.02
CA ASP A 204 -0.79 18.38 -23.71
C ASP A 204 -1.84 17.47 -23.05
N LEU A 205 -1.72 16.15 -23.20
CA LEU A 205 -2.60 15.19 -22.53
C LEU A 205 -2.19 15.06 -21.05
N THR A 206 -2.77 15.92 -20.21
CA THR A 206 -2.50 16.06 -18.78
C THR A 206 -3.77 15.87 -17.96
N ASP A 207 -3.64 15.75 -16.64
CA ASP A 207 -4.76 15.84 -15.69
C ASP A 207 -5.59 17.14 -15.81
N ASP A 208 -4.97 18.26 -16.21
CA ASP A 208 -5.66 19.52 -16.54
C ASP A 208 -6.66 19.36 -17.69
N ASN A 209 -6.37 18.49 -18.66
CA ASN A 209 -7.11 18.35 -19.92
C ASN A 209 -7.93 17.05 -20.01
N VAL A 210 -8.06 16.33 -18.90
CA VAL A 210 -8.86 15.10 -18.82
C VAL A 210 -9.87 15.24 -17.69
N MET A 211 -11.14 15.05 -18.01
CA MET A 211 -12.21 14.94 -17.00
C MET A 211 -12.28 13.53 -16.45
N GLY A 212 -12.37 13.42 -15.13
CA GLY A 212 -12.54 12.17 -14.42
C GLY A 212 -14.01 11.84 -14.12
N THR A 213 -14.29 10.56 -13.96
CA THR A 213 -15.58 10.06 -13.45
C THR A 213 -15.33 9.03 -12.37
N ARG A 214 -16.10 9.07 -11.28
CA ARG A 214 -15.97 8.06 -10.22
C ARG A 214 -16.47 6.70 -10.68
N GLY A 215 -15.66 5.68 -10.46
CA GLY A 215 -15.97 4.29 -10.77
C GLY A 215 -16.79 3.62 -9.67
N ASP A 216 -17.09 2.33 -9.86
CA ASP A 216 -17.75 1.50 -8.84
C ASP A 216 -16.86 1.26 -7.60
N ASP A 217 -15.55 1.50 -7.73
CA ASP A 217 -14.56 1.48 -6.64
C ASP A 217 -14.41 2.85 -5.94
N SER A 218 -15.24 3.83 -6.30
CA SER A 218 -15.26 5.21 -5.79
C SER A 218 -14.00 6.04 -6.08
N ARG A 219 -13.04 5.52 -6.87
CA ARG A 219 -11.85 6.25 -7.31
C ARG A 219 -12.17 7.10 -8.54
N LEU A 220 -11.40 8.15 -8.78
CA LEU A 220 -11.63 9.08 -9.89
C LEU A 220 -10.84 8.65 -11.13
N HIS A 221 -11.51 8.08 -12.14
CA HIS A 221 -10.88 7.52 -13.34
C HIS A 221 -10.87 8.51 -14.51
N PRO A 222 -9.78 8.64 -15.29
CA PRO A 222 -9.75 9.47 -16.49
C PRO A 222 -10.78 8.99 -17.52
N HIS A 223 -11.62 9.91 -18.01
CA HIS A 223 -12.75 9.56 -18.87
C HIS A 223 -12.81 10.32 -20.19
N THR A 224 -12.69 11.65 -20.20
CA THR A 224 -12.92 12.48 -21.40
C THR A 224 -11.82 13.50 -21.61
N VAL A 225 -11.22 13.51 -22.81
CA VAL A 225 -10.17 14.46 -23.21
C VAL A 225 -10.81 15.75 -23.74
N LEU A 226 -10.35 16.92 -23.29
CA LEU A 226 -11.05 18.20 -23.51
C LEU A 226 -10.45 19.10 -24.58
N ASP A 227 -9.13 19.24 -24.63
CA ASP A 227 -8.44 20.26 -25.43
C ASP A 227 -7.53 19.64 -26.49
N LEU A 228 -7.40 20.26 -27.66
CA LEU A 228 -6.43 19.92 -28.70
C LEU A 228 -5.67 21.18 -29.16
N GLY A 229 -5.60 22.18 -28.28
CA GLY A 229 -4.94 23.47 -28.50
C GLY A 229 -3.47 23.35 -28.88
N ASP A 230 -2.78 22.34 -28.35
CA ASP A 230 -1.36 22.07 -28.57
C ASP A 230 -1.08 20.96 -29.60
N LEU A 231 -2.14 20.43 -30.25
CA LEU A 231 -2.01 19.44 -31.32
C LEU A 231 -0.99 19.89 -32.38
N GLY A 232 -0.07 18.99 -32.71
CA GLY A 232 1.00 19.25 -33.68
C GLY A 232 1.88 18.04 -33.95
N LEU A 233 2.93 18.24 -34.76
CA LEU A 233 3.98 17.24 -34.95
C LEU A 233 4.96 17.27 -33.78
N GLY A 234 5.22 16.11 -33.18
CA GLY A 234 6.20 15.95 -32.10
C GLY A 234 6.75 14.53 -32.06
N TRP A 235 7.74 14.29 -31.19
CA TRP A 235 8.16 12.91 -30.92
C TRP A 235 7.00 12.14 -30.30
N ARG A 236 6.70 10.93 -30.81
CA ARG A 236 5.63 10.07 -30.28
C ARG A 236 5.70 9.92 -28.76
N VAL A 237 6.90 9.64 -28.25
CA VAL A 237 7.15 9.44 -26.82
C VAL A 237 6.99 10.71 -25.97
N ALA A 238 6.97 11.90 -26.58
CA ALA A 238 6.73 13.14 -25.85
C ALA A 238 5.31 13.20 -25.26
N GLU A 239 4.31 12.57 -25.88
CA GLU A 239 2.95 12.47 -25.33
C GLU A 239 2.97 11.77 -23.96
N LEU A 240 3.66 10.62 -23.88
CA LEU A 240 3.83 9.88 -22.63
C LEU A 240 4.57 10.72 -21.59
N ALA A 241 5.66 11.38 -21.98
CA ALA A 241 6.44 12.20 -21.05
C ALA A 241 5.65 13.38 -20.49
N VAL A 242 4.82 14.03 -21.32
CA VAL A 242 3.92 15.11 -20.88
C VAL A 242 2.87 14.58 -19.91
N CYS A 243 2.18 13.49 -20.27
CA CYS A 243 1.20 12.83 -19.39
C CYS A 243 1.83 12.43 -18.05
N ALA A 244 2.97 11.72 -18.08
CA ALA A 244 3.67 11.29 -16.88
C ALA A 244 4.11 12.48 -16.01
N SER A 245 4.63 13.55 -16.61
CA SER A 245 5.04 14.74 -15.85
C SER A 245 3.89 15.36 -15.06
N SER A 246 2.68 15.38 -15.64
CA SER A 246 1.50 15.94 -14.97
C SER A 246 1.00 15.10 -13.80
N MET A 247 1.38 13.82 -13.70
CA MET A 247 0.99 12.98 -12.55
C MET A 247 1.86 13.22 -11.31
N LEU A 248 3.02 13.88 -11.46
CA LEU A 248 4.04 13.94 -10.40
C LEU A 248 3.66 14.82 -9.21
N HIS A 249 2.77 15.80 -9.38
CA HIS A 249 2.41 16.71 -8.28
C HIS A 249 1.40 16.11 -7.30
N HIS A 250 0.71 15.03 -7.65
CA HIS A 250 -0.23 14.36 -6.75
C HIS A 250 0.48 13.63 -5.60
N GLU A 251 1.75 13.21 -5.76
CA GLU A 251 2.55 12.66 -4.66
C GLU A 251 4.05 12.90 -4.93
N PRO A 252 4.51 14.17 -4.80
CA PRO A 252 5.83 14.59 -5.29
C PRO A 252 6.99 13.92 -4.57
N GLU A 253 6.78 13.40 -3.36
CA GLU A 253 7.75 12.64 -2.58
C GLU A 253 7.92 11.18 -3.05
N ARG A 254 7.00 10.65 -3.89
CA ARG A 254 7.04 9.27 -4.42
C ARG A 254 6.97 9.22 -5.96
N PRO A 255 7.96 9.79 -6.68
CA PRO A 255 7.93 9.89 -8.14
C PRO A 255 7.93 8.53 -8.85
N LEU A 256 8.42 7.46 -8.21
CA LEU A 256 8.46 6.12 -8.80
C LEU A 256 7.07 5.54 -9.09
N ARG A 257 6.01 6.07 -8.49
CA ARG A 257 4.65 5.60 -8.79
C ARG A 257 4.22 5.85 -10.23
N VAL A 258 4.75 6.90 -10.86
CA VAL A 258 4.43 7.23 -12.27
C VAL A 258 4.94 6.16 -13.25
N ILE A 259 5.81 5.26 -12.80
CA ILE A 259 6.24 4.10 -13.60
C ILE A 259 5.03 3.24 -14.02
N GLU A 260 3.95 3.20 -13.23
CA GLU A 260 2.70 2.50 -13.60
C GLU A 260 2.09 3.08 -14.90
N THR A 261 2.09 4.40 -15.05
CA THR A 261 1.66 5.11 -16.26
C THR A 261 2.51 4.70 -17.48
N ILE A 262 3.83 4.60 -17.29
CA ILE A 262 4.78 4.26 -18.35
C ILE A 262 4.64 2.80 -18.77
N ALA A 263 4.52 1.88 -17.80
CA ALA A 263 4.31 0.47 -18.04
C ALA A 263 2.98 0.20 -18.77
N ALA A 264 1.92 0.90 -18.39
CA ALA A 264 0.62 0.81 -19.05
C ALA A 264 0.66 1.34 -20.48
N PHE A 265 1.32 2.49 -20.72
CA PHE A 265 1.52 2.99 -22.08
C PHE A 265 2.25 1.97 -22.96
N HIS A 266 3.34 1.39 -22.46
CA HIS A 266 4.14 0.43 -23.23
C HIS A 266 3.32 -0.82 -23.64
N ARG A 267 2.39 -1.25 -22.79
CA ARG A 267 1.52 -2.41 -23.05
C ARG A 267 0.68 -2.24 -24.33
N ASP A 268 0.15 -1.04 -24.54
CA ASP A 268 -0.80 -0.74 -25.64
C ASP A 268 -0.16 0.04 -26.79
N ALA A 269 0.99 0.68 -26.54
CA ALA A 269 1.81 1.41 -27.50
C ALA A 269 3.30 1.14 -27.24
N PRO A 270 3.83 -0.03 -27.66
CA PRO A 270 5.20 -0.43 -27.35
C PRO A 270 6.25 0.62 -27.70
N LEU A 271 7.17 0.81 -26.76
CA LEU A 271 8.31 1.72 -26.86
C LEU A 271 9.50 0.99 -27.45
N SER A 272 10.19 1.62 -28.40
CA SER A 272 11.55 1.23 -28.77
C SER A 272 12.54 1.52 -27.64
N VAL A 273 13.74 0.93 -27.70
CA VAL A 273 14.83 1.21 -26.74
C VAL A 273 15.14 2.72 -26.69
N ALA A 274 15.19 3.39 -27.85
CA ALA A 274 15.44 4.83 -27.92
C ALA A 274 14.32 5.65 -27.27
N GLU A 275 13.05 5.29 -27.50
CA GLU A 275 11.92 5.96 -26.85
C GLU A 275 11.93 5.71 -25.33
N ALA A 276 12.13 4.47 -24.87
CA ALA A 276 12.20 4.14 -23.45
C ALA A 276 13.30 4.93 -22.72
N ARG A 277 14.50 5.03 -23.31
CA ARG A 277 15.59 5.86 -22.77
C ARG A 277 15.29 7.36 -22.80
N ALA A 278 14.41 7.82 -23.69
CA ALA A 278 14.04 9.23 -23.81
C ALA A 278 12.92 9.65 -22.83
N VAL A 279 12.14 8.72 -22.27
CA VAL A 279 10.96 9.05 -21.44
C VAL A 279 11.33 9.98 -20.27
N TRP A 280 12.23 9.56 -19.38
CA TRP A 280 12.53 10.37 -18.19
C TRP A 280 13.28 11.67 -18.49
N PRO A 281 14.28 11.70 -19.41
CA PRO A 281 14.85 12.96 -19.87
C PRO A 281 13.79 13.95 -20.39
N LEU A 282 12.78 13.47 -21.13
CA LEU A 282 11.67 14.31 -21.58
C LEU A 282 10.78 14.79 -20.43
N VAL A 283 10.51 13.95 -19.42
CA VAL A 283 9.78 14.35 -18.20
C VAL A 283 10.51 15.48 -17.48
N VAL A 284 11.82 15.34 -17.27
CA VAL A 284 12.66 16.39 -16.64
C VAL A 284 12.66 17.68 -17.47
N LEU A 285 12.78 17.55 -18.80
CA LEU A 285 12.81 18.71 -19.69
C LEU A 285 11.45 19.43 -19.74
N ARG A 286 10.35 18.68 -19.71
CA ARG A 286 8.98 19.22 -19.63
C ARG A 286 8.79 19.96 -18.30
N ALA A 287 9.18 19.37 -17.19
CA ALA A 287 9.10 20.01 -15.87
C ALA A 287 9.93 21.30 -15.78
N ALA A 288 11.14 21.29 -16.33
CA ALA A 288 12.01 22.47 -16.39
C ALA A 288 11.38 23.60 -17.23
N LEU A 289 10.76 23.26 -18.36
CA LEU A 289 10.06 24.21 -19.22
C LEU A 289 8.81 24.78 -18.53
N LEU A 290 8.04 23.96 -17.81
CA LEU A 290 6.88 24.41 -17.03
C LEU A 290 7.29 25.50 -16.04
N VAL A 291 8.28 25.24 -15.18
CA VAL A 291 8.79 26.23 -14.22
C VAL A 291 9.27 27.51 -14.92
N ALA A 292 10.07 27.40 -15.98
CA ALA A 292 10.57 28.58 -16.69
C ALA A 292 9.44 29.41 -17.32
N SER A 293 8.40 28.74 -17.84
CA SER A 293 7.21 29.37 -18.42
C SER A 293 6.32 30.03 -17.37
N GLY A 294 6.03 29.34 -16.25
CA GLY A 294 5.20 29.88 -15.17
C GLY A 294 5.77 31.16 -14.58
N TRP A 295 7.08 31.21 -14.34
CA TRP A 295 7.77 32.42 -13.87
C TRP A 295 7.74 33.56 -14.89
N ARG A 296 7.83 33.26 -16.19
CA ARG A 296 7.67 34.28 -17.24
C ARG A 296 6.26 34.86 -17.25
N GLN A 297 5.24 34.02 -17.02
CA GLN A 297 3.86 34.47 -16.97
C GLN A 297 3.61 35.40 -15.77
N LEU A 298 4.20 35.09 -14.61
CA LEU A 298 4.14 35.95 -13.42
C LEU A 298 4.83 37.31 -13.63
N GLU A 299 5.92 37.37 -14.41
CA GLU A 299 6.58 38.63 -14.77
C GLU A 299 5.66 39.53 -15.63
N ILE A 300 4.80 38.92 -16.46
CA ILE A 300 3.88 39.61 -17.36
C ILE A 300 2.59 40.05 -16.64
N ASP A 301 2.10 39.24 -15.68
CA ASP A 301 0.82 39.43 -14.99
C ASP A 301 0.95 39.12 -13.48
N GLY A 302 1.72 39.95 -12.78
CA GLY A 302 2.13 39.70 -11.38
C GLY A 302 1.05 39.87 -10.30
N ASP A 303 -0.12 40.39 -10.66
CA ASP A 303 -1.28 40.59 -9.78
C ASP A 303 -2.28 39.41 -9.83
N ASN A 304 -1.93 38.31 -10.50
CA ASN A 304 -2.82 37.18 -10.73
C ASN A 304 -2.59 36.03 -9.72
N ASP A 305 -3.49 35.91 -8.73
CA ASP A 305 -3.44 34.86 -7.69
C ASP A 305 -3.48 33.43 -8.28
N TYR A 306 -4.20 33.22 -9.40
CA TYR A 306 -4.26 31.94 -10.12
C TYR A 306 -2.89 31.54 -10.72
N ALA A 307 -2.11 32.52 -11.20
CA ALA A 307 -0.77 32.26 -11.71
C ALA A 307 0.22 31.88 -10.59
N ARG A 308 -0.02 32.33 -9.35
CA ARG A 308 0.83 32.03 -8.19
C ARG A 308 0.61 30.61 -7.66
N GLU A 309 -0.63 30.14 -7.61
CA GLU A 309 -0.96 28.77 -7.20
C GLU A 309 -0.44 27.73 -8.19
N ARG A 310 -0.53 28.01 -9.51
CA ARG A 310 -0.02 27.13 -10.57
C ARG A 310 1.50 26.92 -10.51
N ILE A 311 2.28 27.93 -10.11
CA ILE A 311 3.73 27.81 -9.94
C ILE A 311 4.11 26.79 -8.86
N ALA A 312 3.33 26.67 -7.78
CA ALA A 312 3.60 25.71 -6.73
C ALA A 312 3.48 24.27 -7.26
N GLY A 313 2.44 23.98 -8.04
CA GLY A 313 2.27 22.69 -8.72
C GLY A 313 3.38 22.41 -9.74
N GLU A 314 3.71 23.38 -10.61
CA GLU A 314 4.80 23.23 -11.58
C GLU A 314 6.16 23.00 -10.91
N GLN A 315 6.42 23.66 -9.79
CA GLN A 315 7.63 23.42 -9.01
C GLN A 315 7.60 22.05 -8.32
N ALA A 316 6.46 21.59 -7.81
CA ALA A 316 6.32 20.24 -7.26
C ALA A 316 6.61 19.16 -8.32
N ILE A 317 6.11 19.34 -9.56
CA ILE A 317 6.46 18.47 -10.70
C ILE A 317 7.97 18.46 -10.93
N PHE A 318 8.62 19.63 -10.95
CA PHE A 318 10.07 19.73 -11.16
C PHE A 318 10.88 19.12 -10.02
N ASP A 319 10.47 19.36 -8.78
CA ASP A 319 11.12 18.80 -7.60
C ASP A 319 11.00 17.26 -7.61
N ALA A 320 9.83 16.70 -7.93
CA ALA A 320 9.61 15.26 -8.09
C ALA A 320 10.40 14.65 -9.26
N ALA A 321 10.36 15.29 -10.44
CA ALA A 321 11.07 14.82 -11.64
C ALA A 321 12.60 14.80 -11.46
N THR A 322 13.12 15.63 -10.54
CA THR A 322 14.55 15.74 -10.23
C THR A 322 14.93 15.18 -8.86
N LEU A 323 14.00 14.53 -8.16
CA LEU A 323 14.23 13.94 -6.84
C LEU A 323 15.25 12.78 -6.92
N LEU A 324 15.10 11.93 -7.93
CA LEU A 324 16.00 10.82 -8.21
C LEU A 324 16.92 11.14 -9.41
N PRO A 325 18.15 10.60 -9.43
CA PRO A 325 19.08 10.77 -10.55
C PRO A 325 18.49 10.33 -11.90
N LEU A 326 18.79 11.09 -12.96
CA LEU A 326 18.29 10.84 -14.32
C LEU A 326 18.60 9.42 -14.83
N VAL A 327 19.81 8.92 -14.57
CA VAL A 327 20.25 7.57 -14.97
C VAL A 327 19.43 6.49 -14.27
N GLU A 328 19.16 6.66 -12.98
CA GLU A 328 18.38 5.71 -12.18
C GLU A 328 16.93 5.64 -12.65
N MET A 329 16.31 6.80 -12.86
CA MET A 329 14.95 6.84 -13.39
C MET A 329 14.84 6.27 -14.81
N THR A 330 15.88 6.42 -15.62
CA THR A 330 15.93 5.78 -16.95
C THR A 330 15.97 4.26 -16.83
N GLU A 331 16.76 3.70 -15.90
CA GLU A 331 16.78 2.25 -15.65
C GLU A 331 15.44 1.74 -15.09
N HIS A 332 14.76 2.50 -14.22
CA HIS A 332 13.40 2.16 -13.78
C HIS A 332 12.43 2.05 -14.95
N VAL A 333 12.48 2.99 -15.90
CA VAL A 333 11.67 2.91 -17.13
C VAL A 333 11.99 1.65 -17.92
N LEU A 334 13.28 1.35 -18.15
CA LEU A 334 13.70 0.18 -18.92
C LEU A 334 13.24 -1.14 -18.27
N VAL A 335 13.28 -1.24 -16.94
CA VAL A 335 12.78 -2.42 -16.20
C VAL A 335 11.28 -2.56 -16.34
N ALA A 336 10.53 -1.47 -16.15
CA ALA A 336 9.07 -1.47 -16.19
C ALA A 336 8.51 -1.88 -17.55
N VAL A 337 9.26 -1.62 -18.63
CA VAL A 337 8.89 -1.99 -20.00
C VAL A 337 9.56 -3.28 -20.48
N GLY A 338 10.30 -3.98 -19.61
CA GLY A 338 10.93 -5.26 -19.94
C GLY A 338 12.04 -5.20 -20.99
N ILE A 339 12.71 -4.04 -21.17
CA ILE A 339 13.85 -3.91 -22.07
C ILE A 339 15.13 -4.32 -21.31
N ASP A 340 15.65 -5.50 -21.65
CA ASP A 340 16.98 -5.96 -21.24
C ASP A 340 17.99 -5.70 -22.37
N GLU A 341 19.02 -4.93 -22.07
CA GLU A 341 20.08 -4.55 -23.03
C GLU A 341 21.33 -5.43 -22.90
N GLY A 342 21.26 -6.51 -22.12
CA GLY A 342 22.40 -7.37 -21.81
C GLY A 342 23.16 -6.84 -20.60
N GLY A 343 23.04 -7.55 -19.48
CA GLY A 343 23.72 -7.21 -18.23
C GLY A 343 25.20 -7.61 -18.22
N PHE A 344 25.96 -6.95 -17.37
CA PHE A 344 27.27 -7.43 -16.93
C PHE A 344 27.07 -8.58 -15.95
N ASP A 345 27.63 -9.75 -16.25
CA ASP A 345 27.70 -10.86 -15.31
C ASP A 345 29.08 -10.89 -14.65
N ALA A 346 29.12 -10.69 -13.34
CA ALA A 346 30.36 -10.75 -12.57
C ALA A 346 31.01 -12.15 -12.62
N ALA A 347 30.25 -13.21 -12.96
CA ALA A 347 30.81 -14.54 -13.18
C ALA A 347 31.81 -14.57 -14.35
N ASP A 348 31.68 -13.69 -15.34
CA ASP A 348 32.64 -13.60 -16.47
C ASP A 348 34.03 -13.15 -16.01
N LEU A 349 34.12 -12.51 -14.84
CA LEU A 349 35.37 -12.10 -14.22
C LEU A 349 35.95 -13.14 -13.25
N ALA A 350 35.17 -14.16 -12.88
CA ALA A 350 35.62 -15.18 -11.96
C ALA A 350 36.63 -16.12 -12.65
N ALA A 351 37.64 -16.58 -11.91
CA ALA A 351 38.57 -17.58 -12.44
C ALA A 351 37.84 -18.92 -12.67
N GLU A 352 38.17 -19.64 -13.75
CA GLU A 352 37.54 -20.92 -14.13
C GLU A 352 37.70 -22.07 -13.10
N ALA A 353 38.56 -21.91 -12.09
CA ALA A 353 38.83 -22.92 -11.07
C ALA A 353 38.07 -22.65 -9.76
N GLU A 354 37.76 -23.69 -9.00
CA GLU A 354 37.17 -23.58 -7.66
C GLU A 354 38.17 -22.88 -6.72
N VAL A 355 38.00 -21.58 -6.52
CA VAL A 355 38.87 -20.75 -5.67
C VAL A 355 38.30 -20.72 -4.25
N ALA A 356 39.16 -20.83 -3.24
CA ALA A 356 38.73 -20.66 -1.85
C ALA A 356 38.11 -19.27 -1.63
N PRO A 357 37.10 -19.14 -0.74
CA PRO A 357 36.44 -17.86 -0.47
C PRO A 357 37.43 -16.73 -0.20
N LEU A 358 37.21 -15.60 -0.86
CA LEU A 358 38.01 -14.37 -0.82
C LEU A 358 39.46 -14.50 -1.31
N ALA A 359 39.94 -15.64 -1.81
CA ALA A 359 41.36 -15.78 -2.15
C ALA A 359 41.82 -14.92 -3.34
N SER A 360 40.90 -14.52 -4.23
CA SER A 360 41.16 -13.55 -5.31
C SER A 360 41.48 -12.14 -4.78
N LEU A 361 40.84 -11.74 -3.68
CA LEU A 361 40.99 -10.44 -3.03
C LEU A 361 42.06 -10.46 -1.93
N LEU A 362 42.13 -11.55 -1.16
CA LEU A 362 42.96 -11.75 0.02
C LEU A 362 43.74 -13.06 -0.12
N PRO A 363 44.79 -13.10 -0.95
CA PRO A 363 45.50 -14.34 -1.27
C PRO A 363 46.20 -14.98 -0.06
N ASP A 364 46.50 -14.18 0.96
CA ASP A 364 47.16 -14.62 2.19
C ASP A 364 46.16 -14.95 3.32
N LEU A 365 44.84 -14.93 3.03
CA LEU A 365 43.81 -15.24 4.03
C LEU A 365 43.89 -16.71 4.46
N THR A 366 43.88 -16.91 5.78
CA THR A 366 43.76 -18.25 6.37
C THR A 366 42.62 -18.25 7.38
N GLY A 367 41.82 -19.33 7.37
CA GLY A 367 40.68 -19.48 8.28
C GLY A 367 39.33 -19.53 7.56
N ARG A 368 38.26 -19.56 8.35
CA ARG A 368 36.88 -19.70 7.86
C ARG A 368 36.31 -18.34 7.48
N VAL A 369 35.61 -18.26 6.35
CA VAL A 369 34.75 -17.13 5.98
C VAL A 369 33.30 -17.51 6.30
N ALA A 370 32.53 -16.60 6.86
CA ALA A 370 31.11 -16.81 7.14
C ALA A 370 30.27 -15.67 6.57
N VAL A 371 29.23 -16.01 5.80
CA VAL A 371 28.22 -15.05 5.35
C VAL A 371 27.14 -14.96 6.42
N ILE A 372 26.85 -13.75 6.88
CA ILE A 372 25.78 -13.45 7.83
C ILE A 372 24.50 -13.21 7.04
N ASP A 373 23.40 -13.82 7.46
CA ASP A 373 22.07 -13.56 6.89
C ASP A 373 21.38 -12.43 7.69
N PRO A 374 21.25 -11.22 7.13
CA PRO A 374 20.55 -10.11 7.76
C PRO A 374 19.05 -10.06 7.40
N GLY A 375 18.55 -11.07 6.69
CA GLY A 375 17.22 -11.10 6.11
C GLY A 375 16.10 -11.40 7.10
N VAL A 376 14.86 -11.27 6.61
CA VAL A 376 13.66 -11.44 7.44
C VAL A 376 13.45 -12.87 7.94
N GLU A 377 14.06 -13.86 7.32
CA GLU A 377 13.98 -15.27 7.77
C GLU A 377 15.09 -15.65 8.77
N SER A 378 16.03 -14.74 9.05
CA SER A 378 17.19 -15.03 9.90
C SER A 378 16.79 -15.25 11.36
N ALA A 379 16.98 -16.47 11.88
CA ALA A 379 16.76 -16.79 13.29
C ALA A 379 17.68 -15.99 14.24
N ALA A 380 18.80 -15.48 13.73
CA ALA A 380 19.72 -14.66 14.52
C ALA A 380 19.14 -13.29 14.88
N LEU A 381 18.03 -12.89 14.22
CA LEU A 381 17.30 -11.65 14.41
C LEU A 381 15.99 -11.81 15.21
N ASP A 382 15.73 -13.00 15.75
CA ASP A 382 14.55 -13.29 16.57
C ASP A 382 14.53 -12.50 17.89
N GLY A 383 13.37 -12.50 18.57
CA GLY A 383 13.22 -11.82 19.85
C GLY A 383 13.33 -10.29 19.77
N GLY A 384 13.13 -9.71 18.57
CA GLY A 384 13.21 -8.27 18.35
C GLY A 384 14.65 -7.74 18.26
N ARG A 385 15.67 -8.62 18.13
CA ARG A 385 17.07 -8.20 18.03
C ARG A 385 17.30 -7.19 16.91
N TRP A 386 16.59 -7.35 15.79
CA TRP A 386 16.68 -6.45 14.63
C TRP A 386 16.31 -4.99 14.91
N LEU A 387 15.57 -4.70 15.98
CA LEU A 387 15.23 -3.33 16.38
C LEU A 387 16.39 -2.59 17.05
N ARG A 388 17.47 -3.31 17.40
CA ARG A 388 18.62 -2.72 18.09
C ARG A 388 19.57 -2.06 17.09
N GLU A 389 20.05 -0.87 17.42
CA GLU A 389 21.00 -0.12 16.58
C GLU A 389 22.32 -0.90 16.36
N ASP A 390 22.73 -1.71 17.35
CA ASP A 390 23.96 -2.50 17.36
C ASP A 390 23.79 -3.94 16.81
N ALA A 391 22.61 -4.29 16.27
CA ALA A 391 22.31 -5.68 15.89
C ALA A 391 23.27 -6.28 14.86
N GLU A 392 23.62 -5.53 13.81
CA GLU A 392 24.59 -5.99 12.80
C GLU A 392 25.98 -6.18 13.43
N GLU A 393 26.40 -5.26 14.30
CA GLU A 393 27.70 -5.28 14.97
C GLU A 393 27.84 -6.47 15.90
N GLU A 394 26.78 -6.80 16.66
CA GLU A 394 26.77 -7.99 17.49
C GLU A 394 26.82 -9.29 16.67
N LEU A 395 26.05 -9.37 15.56
CA LEU A 395 26.09 -10.55 14.67
C LEU A 395 27.50 -10.78 14.11
N ILE A 396 28.17 -9.69 13.73
CA ILE A 396 29.55 -9.70 13.25
C ILE A 396 30.51 -10.14 14.37
N ALA A 397 30.36 -9.56 15.58
CA ALA A 397 31.19 -9.90 16.72
C ALA A 397 31.05 -11.38 17.13
N GLU A 398 29.82 -11.90 17.19
CA GLU A 398 29.53 -13.31 17.48
C GLU A 398 30.19 -14.24 16.46
N ALA A 399 30.11 -13.90 15.16
CA ALA A 399 30.78 -14.67 14.13
C ALA A 399 32.32 -14.69 14.33
N ILE A 400 32.91 -13.53 14.65
CA ILE A 400 34.34 -13.40 14.92
C ILE A 400 34.76 -14.18 16.18
N GLU A 401 33.98 -14.13 17.26
CA GLU A 401 34.22 -14.89 18.49
C GLU A 401 34.19 -16.41 18.26
N LEU A 402 33.37 -16.86 17.30
CA LEU A 402 33.35 -18.26 16.82
C LEU A 402 34.54 -18.62 15.90
N GLY A 403 35.59 -17.79 15.87
CA GLY A 403 36.84 -18.04 15.16
C GLY A 403 36.75 -17.87 13.64
N VAL A 404 35.77 -17.11 13.15
CA VAL A 404 35.69 -16.71 11.74
C VAL A 404 36.78 -15.67 11.44
N ALA A 405 37.51 -15.87 10.35
CA ALA A 405 38.55 -14.94 9.90
C ALA A 405 37.96 -13.72 9.20
N VAL A 406 36.82 -13.89 8.50
CA VAL A 406 36.06 -12.82 7.85
C VAL A 406 34.56 -13.08 7.95
N ALA A 407 33.83 -12.16 8.57
CA ALA A 407 32.36 -12.14 8.55
C ALA A 407 31.89 -11.26 7.38
N VAL A 408 30.96 -11.76 6.58
CA VAL A 408 30.49 -11.11 5.34
C VAL A 408 29.04 -10.70 5.48
N MET A 409 28.76 -9.41 5.33
CA MET A 409 27.40 -8.91 5.05
C MET A 409 27.23 -8.87 3.53
N PRO A 410 26.30 -9.65 2.95
CA PRO A 410 26.24 -9.86 1.52
C PRO A 410 25.61 -8.69 0.75
N TYR A 411 26.00 -8.56 -0.51
CA TYR A 411 25.28 -7.82 -1.54
C TYR A 411 23.89 -8.42 -1.74
N GLY A 412 22.93 -7.59 -2.13
CA GLY A 412 21.62 -8.00 -2.60
C GLY A 412 20.67 -8.51 -1.51
N ALA A 413 21.08 -8.51 -0.24
CA ALA A 413 20.20 -8.87 0.87
C ALA A 413 19.42 -7.65 1.38
N PHE A 414 18.14 -7.86 1.66
CA PHE A 414 17.30 -6.92 2.41
C PHE A 414 17.62 -7.05 3.91
N ARG A 415 18.24 -6.02 4.49
CA ARG A 415 18.63 -6.00 5.90
C ARG A 415 17.46 -5.62 6.78
N LEU A 416 16.93 -6.58 7.53
CA LEU A 416 15.84 -6.34 8.48
C LEU A 416 16.25 -5.36 9.59
N THR A 417 17.52 -5.34 9.97
CA THR A 417 18.14 -4.37 10.89
C THR A 417 18.05 -2.91 10.44
N ARG A 418 17.67 -2.66 9.17
CA ARG A 418 17.51 -1.32 8.58
C ARG A 418 16.05 -0.97 8.29
N ALA A 419 15.13 -1.84 8.70
CA ALA A 419 13.70 -1.59 8.61
C ALA A 419 13.30 -0.39 9.46
N ARG A 420 12.30 0.38 8.99
CA ARG A 420 11.67 1.45 9.76
C ARG A 420 10.32 0.97 10.27
N VAL A 421 10.04 1.22 11.54
CA VAL A 421 8.75 0.94 12.18
C VAL A 421 7.92 2.21 12.29
N ASP A 422 6.59 2.08 12.15
CA ASP A 422 5.64 3.20 12.22
C ASP A 422 6.00 4.35 11.26
N ASP A 423 6.39 4.00 10.03
CA ASP A 423 6.78 4.92 8.96
C ASP A 423 6.00 4.60 7.68
N ALA A 424 5.58 5.64 6.96
CA ALA A 424 4.88 5.48 5.69
C ALA A 424 5.82 4.97 4.59
N GLU A 425 7.10 5.33 4.68
CA GLU A 425 8.15 4.98 3.74
C GLU A 425 8.92 3.73 4.18
N ALA A 426 9.38 2.96 3.19
CA ALA A 426 10.25 1.82 3.47
C ALA A 426 11.66 2.29 3.89
N GLY A 427 12.33 1.50 4.74
CA GLY A 427 13.74 1.72 5.04
C GLY A 427 14.63 1.46 3.82
N GLN A 428 15.86 2.00 3.84
CA GLN A 428 16.89 1.62 2.87
C GLN A 428 17.49 0.28 3.30
N THR A 429 16.97 -0.82 2.76
CA THR A 429 17.25 -2.17 3.26
C THR A 429 18.10 -3.01 2.32
N TRP A 430 18.13 -2.72 1.01
CA TRP A 430 18.80 -3.59 0.04
C TRP A 430 20.27 -3.21 -0.18
N ALA A 431 21.18 -4.16 0.00
CA ALA A 431 22.61 -3.90 -0.10
C ALA A 431 23.15 -3.87 -1.54
N THR A 432 23.86 -2.81 -1.91
CA THR A 432 24.51 -2.64 -3.22
C THR A 432 25.99 -3.05 -3.22
N ALA A 433 26.52 -3.53 -2.09
CA ALA A 433 27.90 -3.97 -1.96
C ALA A 433 28.03 -5.04 -0.86
N CYS A 434 29.10 -5.84 -0.94
CA CYS A 434 29.49 -6.75 0.14
C CYS A 434 30.36 -6.01 1.18
N GLU A 435 30.10 -6.24 2.46
CA GLU A 435 30.98 -5.78 3.54
C GLU A 435 31.73 -6.95 4.14
N LEU A 436 33.06 -6.82 4.22
CA LEU A 436 33.96 -7.81 4.79
C LEU A 436 34.48 -7.28 6.12
N HIS A 437 34.14 -7.96 7.21
CA HIS A 437 34.49 -7.58 8.57
C HIS A 437 35.55 -8.52 9.13
N PHE A 438 36.62 -7.95 9.64
CA PHE A 438 37.82 -8.67 10.09
C PHE A 438 38.06 -8.42 11.58
N PRO A 439 38.54 -9.43 12.34
CA PRO A 439 39.05 -9.19 13.67
C PRO A 439 40.25 -8.24 13.67
N PRO A 440 40.60 -7.67 14.84
CA PRO A 440 41.90 -7.07 15.06
C PRO A 440 43.03 -7.97 14.58
N GLY A 441 44.06 -7.40 13.97
CA GLY A 441 45.12 -8.21 13.42
C GLY A 441 46.20 -7.45 12.67
N PRO A 442 47.21 -8.19 12.18
CA PRO A 442 48.31 -7.62 11.42
C PRO A 442 47.83 -7.10 10.06
N ARG A 443 48.69 -6.31 9.43
CA ARG A 443 48.48 -5.82 8.07
C ARG A 443 48.33 -7.00 7.11
N ALA A 444 47.32 -6.96 6.24
CA ALA A 444 47.07 -8.01 5.24
C ALA A 444 47.09 -7.42 3.82
N ARG A 445 47.56 -8.20 2.86
CA ARG A 445 47.64 -7.81 1.45
C ARG A 445 46.25 -7.88 0.81
N VAL A 446 45.88 -6.83 0.08
CA VAL A 446 44.68 -6.82 -0.78
C VAL A 446 45.12 -6.80 -2.23
N ALA A 447 44.74 -7.84 -2.98
CA ALA A 447 45.04 -8.04 -4.39
C ALA A 447 43.87 -7.61 -5.28
N ALA A 448 44.17 -7.26 -6.53
CA ALA A 448 43.15 -7.04 -7.55
C ALA A 448 42.52 -8.40 -7.90
N PRO A 449 41.21 -8.61 -7.71
CA PRO A 449 40.61 -9.90 -8.02
C PRO A 449 40.46 -10.12 -9.54
N ALA A 450 40.51 -9.05 -10.33
CA ALA A 450 40.51 -9.06 -11.79
C ALA A 450 41.54 -8.04 -12.34
N SER A 451 41.90 -8.18 -13.61
CA SER A 451 42.79 -7.23 -14.31
C SER A 451 42.05 -5.94 -14.67
N GLY A 452 42.76 -4.82 -14.71
CA GLY A 452 42.15 -3.52 -15.02
C GLY A 452 43.07 -2.33 -14.84
N ARG A 453 42.46 -1.15 -14.68
CA ARG A 453 43.12 0.13 -14.43
C ARG A 453 42.73 0.63 -13.04
N VAL A 454 43.70 0.74 -12.14
CA VAL A 454 43.46 1.17 -10.77
C VAL A 454 43.76 2.65 -10.59
N THR A 455 42.84 3.36 -9.93
CA THR A 455 43.04 4.72 -9.41
C THR A 455 42.85 4.69 -7.89
N GLN A 456 43.74 5.34 -7.15
CA GLN A 456 43.69 5.33 -5.68
C GLN A 456 43.67 6.75 -5.15
N ARG A 457 42.67 7.05 -4.32
CA ARG A 457 42.50 8.36 -3.70
C ARG A 457 42.07 8.17 -2.24
N GLY A 458 42.89 8.62 -1.31
CA GLY A 458 42.70 8.35 0.12
C GLY A 458 42.65 6.85 0.42
N GLY A 459 41.81 6.44 1.39
CA GLY A 459 41.62 5.02 1.77
C GLY A 459 40.71 4.21 0.85
N THR A 460 40.49 4.66 -0.39
CA THR A 460 39.64 3.98 -1.38
C THR A 460 40.46 3.67 -2.63
N ALA A 461 40.47 2.40 -3.04
CA ALA A 461 40.97 2.00 -4.34
C ALA A 461 39.78 1.75 -5.27
N ARG A 462 39.73 2.52 -6.36
CA ARG A 462 38.80 2.28 -7.46
C ARG A 462 39.53 1.51 -8.54
N LEU A 463 39.09 0.29 -8.80
CA LEU A 463 39.59 -0.53 -9.89
C LEU A 463 38.59 -0.45 -11.04
N ILE A 464 38.91 0.34 -12.06
CA ILE A 464 38.20 0.28 -13.35
C ILE A 464 38.59 -1.06 -13.97
N LEU A 465 37.63 -1.93 -14.22
CA LEU A 465 37.90 -3.29 -14.70
C LEU A 465 38.23 -3.23 -16.20
N ASP A 466 39.31 -3.91 -16.66
CA ASP A 466 39.50 -4.14 -18.10
C ASP A 466 38.58 -5.31 -18.46
N LEU A 467 37.40 -5.00 -19.01
CA LEU A 467 36.51 -6.02 -19.52
C LEU A 467 36.83 -6.27 -21.00
N ASP A 468 37.59 -7.33 -21.30
CA ASP A 468 37.76 -7.82 -22.68
C ASP A 468 36.50 -8.59 -23.11
N GLY A 469 35.42 -7.90 -23.50
CA GLY A 469 34.17 -8.54 -23.93
C GLY A 469 32.99 -7.57 -24.12
N PRO A 470 31.86 -8.00 -24.72
CA PRO A 470 30.75 -7.12 -25.08
C PRO A 470 29.93 -6.72 -23.83
N GLY A 471 30.51 -5.93 -22.94
CA GLY A 471 29.87 -5.42 -21.73
C GLY A 471 28.94 -4.24 -22.03
N GLY A 472 27.85 -4.48 -22.78
CA GLY A 472 26.68 -3.59 -22.86
C GLY A 472 26.90 -2.13 -23.31
N GLY A 473 28.11 -1.71 -23.69
CA GLY A 473 28.44 -0.32 -24.00
C GLY A 473 28.70 0.60 -22.80
N HIS A 474 28.83 0.05 -21.58
CA HIS A 474 29.07 0.81 -20.33
C HIS A 474 30.36 0.36 -19.64
N ASP A 475 31.09 1.30 -19.02
CA ASP A 475 32.26 0.97 -18.20
C ASP A 475 31.81 0.51 -16.80
N TRP A 476 32.37 -0.60 -16.32
CA TRP A 476 32.09 -1.15 -14.99
C TRP A 476 33.29 -1.01 -14.06
N VAL A 477 33.02 -0.65 -12.80
CA VAL A 477 34.02 -0.33 -11.79
C VAL A 477 33.84 -1.26 -10.59
N LEU A 478 34.91 -1.96 -10.23
CA LEU A 478 35.04 -2.63 -8.94
C LEU A 478 35.61 -1.62 -7.93
N GLU A 479 34.83 -1.26 -6.94
CA GLU A 479 35.23 -0.33 -5.89
C GLU A 479 35.56 -1.09 -4.61
N ILE A 480 36.76 -0.86 -4.07
CA ILE A 480 37.23 -1.42 -2.79
C ILE A 480 37.54 -0.26 -1.84
N THR A 481 36.73 -0.11 -0.80
CA THR A 481 36.91 0.93 0.23
C THR A 481 37.42 0.33 1.54
N GLY A 482 38.08 1.16 2.37
CA GLY A 482 38.65 0.74 3.66
C GLY A 482 40.12 0.31 3.59
N LEU A 483 40.82 0.66 2.51
CA LEU A 483 42.22 0.30 2.29
C LEU A 483 43.19 1.33 2.92
N ASP A 484 44.31 0.83 3.42
CA ASP A 484 45.54 1.60 3.62
C ASP A 484 46.36 1.55 2.31
N ALA A 485 46.22 2.61 1.51
CA ALA A 485 46.84 2.74 0.21
C ALA A 485 47.42 4.15 0.02
N GLU A 486 48.57 4.22 -0.66
CA GLU A 486 49.14 5.51 -1.09
C GLU A 486 48.31 6.08 -2.24
N GLU A 487 48.23 7.42 -2.36
CA GLU A 487 47.59 8.03 -3.52
C GLU A 487 48.33 7.63 -4.80
N ARG A 488 47.59 7.13 -5.79
CA ARG A 488 48.14 6.70 -7.08
C ARG A 488 47.31 7.26 -8.23
N ARG A 489 48.02 7.80 -9.21
CA ARG A 489 47.46 8.08 -10.54
C ARG A 489 47.13 6.75 -11.23
N GLU A 490 46.17 6.83 -12.14
CA GLU A 490 45.68 5.70 -12.94
C GLU A 490 46.82 4.87 -13.55
N ARG A 491 46.81 3.56 -13.31
CA ARG A 491 47.79 2.60 -13.87
C ARG A 491 47.16 1.24 -14.16
N PRO A 492 47.67 0.46 -15.12
CA PRO A 492 47.26 -0.93 -15.30
C PRO A 492 47.69 -1.79 -14.10
N VAL A 493 46.87 -2.79 -13.77
CA VAL A 493 47.09 -3.78 -12.72
C VAL A 493 46.58 -5.13 -13.20
N GLY A 494 47.36 -6.20 -13.00
CA GLY A 494 46.94 -7.57 -13.33
C GLY A 494 46.17 -8.22 -12.18
N ALA A 495 45.32 -9.20 -12.49
CA ALA A 495 44.71 -10.07 -11.47
C ALA A 495 45.79 -10.66 -10.54
N GLY A 496 45.56 -10.60 -9.23
CA GLY A 496 46.48 -11.02 -8.18
C GLY A 496 47.55 -9.98 -7.79
N GLU A 497 47.73 -8.89 -8.55
CA GLU A 497 48.67 -7.82 -8.19
C GLU A 497 48.15 -7.00 -7.00
N THR A 498 49.05 -6.54 -6.12
CA THR A 498 48.66 -5.79 -4.91
C THR A 498 48.07 -4.43 -5.27
N VAL A 499 46.81 -4.22 -4.88
CA VAL A 499 46.13 -2.92 -5.00
C VAL A 499 46.22 -2.14 -3.70
N GLY A 500 46.25 -2.78 -2.54
CA GLY A 500 46.32 -2.05 -1.28
C GLY A 500 46.58 -2.98 -0.12
N TRP A 501 46.35 -2.46 1.09
CA TRP A 501 46.54 -3.21 2.31
C TRP A 501 45.38 -2.98 3.26
N LEU A 502 44.97 -4.04 3.95
CA LEU A 502 44.17 -3.89 5.15
C LEU A 502 45.13 -3.48 6.27
N ALA A 503 44.92 -2.32 6.91
CA ALA A 503 45.80 -1.80 7.95
C ALA A 503 45.95 -2.78 9.12
N ALA A 504 47.08 -2.71 9.82
CA ALA A 504 47.19 -3.35 11.13
C ALA A 504 46.37 -2.55 12.15
N ALA A 505 45.51 -3.22 12.92
CA ALA A 505 44.67 -2.56 13.91
C ALA A 505 44.45 -3.43 15.14
N PHE A 506 44.25 -2.77 16.29
CA PHE A 506 43.81 -3.40 17.54
C PHE A 506 42.29 -3.46 17.67
N GLU A 507 41.58 -2.82 16.74
CA GLU A 507 40.12 -2.83 16.61
C GLU A 507 39.69 -3.64 15.38
N PRO A 508 38.43 -4.10 15.31
CA PRO A 508 37.85 -4.68 14.11
C PRO A 508 38.02 -3.76 12.90
N ARG A 509 38.17 -4.37 11.71
CA ARG A 509 38.43 -3.65 10.46
C ARG A 509 37.37 -4.04 9.43
N ARG A 510 37.09 -3.14 8.49
CA ARG A 510 36.10 -3.36 7.43
C ARG A 510 36.66 -3.02 6.06
N LEU A 511 36.36 -3.87 5.08
CA LEU A 511 36.44 -3.53 3.66
C LEU A 511 35.03 -3.57 3.06
N THR A 512 34.74 -2.67 2.13
CA THR A 512 33.51 -2.77 1.32
C THR A 512 33.90 -3.00 -0.12
N VAL A 513 33.27 -3.97 -0.78
CA VAL A 513 33.53 -4.38 -2.15
C VAL A 513 32.22 -4.32 -2.94
N GLY A 514 32.15 -3.45 -3.95
CA GLY A 514 30.99 -3.33 -4.82
C GLY A 514 31.40 -3.30 -6.29
N ILE A 515 30.53 -3.79 -7.17
CA ILE A 515 30.66 -3.62 -8.62
C ILE A 515 29.51 -2.74 -9.09
N ARG A 516 29.84 -1.68 -9.82
CA ARG A 516 28.85 -0.72 -10.32
C ARG A 516 29.23 -0.16 -11.67
N ARG A 517 28.24 0.31 -12.43
CA ARG A 517 28.48 1.12 -13.62
C ARG A 517 29.16 2.43 -13.25
N ASP A 518 29.99 2.95 -14.14
CA ASP A 518 30.69 4.22 -13.98
C ASP A 518 29.73 5.42 -13.86
N ASP A 519 28.58 5.33 -14.54
CA ASP A 519 27.49 6.31 -14.53
C ASP A 519 26.48 6.12 -13.39
N ALA A 520 26.62 5.06 -12.57
CA ALA A 520 25.76 4.85 -11.42
C ALA A 520 25.87 6.04 -10.44
N PRO A 521 24.75 6.51 -9.85
CA PRO A 521 24.76 7.65 -8.94
C PRO A 521 25.73 7.45 -7.77
N GLU A 522 26.37 8.55 -7.32
CA GLU A 522 27.19 8.50 -6.10
C GLU A 522 26.30 8.14 -4.90
N GLN A 523 26.77 7.19 -4.10
CA GLN A 523 26.09 6.77 -2.88
C GLN A 523 26.27 7.82 -1.77
N GLN A 524 25.43 7.75 -0.74
CA GLN A 524 25.42 8.73 0.35
C GLN A 524 26.79 8.83 1.06
N ALA A 525 27.11 10.03 1.54
CA ALA A 525 28.41 10.34 2.15
C ALA A 525 28.68 9.60 3.47
N ASP A 526 27.66 8.97 4.07
CA ASP A 526 27.78 8.16 5.28
C ASP A 526 28.38 6.76 5.02
N GLY A 527 28.58 6.39 3.75
CA GLY A 527 29.17 5.12 3.34
C GLY A 527 28.21 3.93 3.43
N SER A 528 26.91 4.17 3.66
CA SER A 528 25.91 3.10 3.62
C SER A 528 25.60 2.73 2.16
N ALA A 529 25.88 1.47 1.82
CA ALA A 529 25.66 0.90 0.49
C ALA A 529 24.26 0.26 0.43
N LEU A 530 23.23 1.01 0.81
CA LEU A 530 21.85 0.53 0.92
C LEU A 530 20.93 1.39 0.07
N VAL A 531 19.88 0.77 -0.49
CA VAL A 531 18.79 1.49 -1.19
C VAL A 531 17.43 0.97 -0.73
N ALA A 532 16.41 1.81 -0.91
CA ALA A 532 15.03 1.44 -0.59
C ALA A 532 14.51 0.35 -1.56
N PRO A 533 13.60 -0.54 -1.12
CA PRO A 533 13.05 -1.63 -1.95
C PRO A 533 12.49 -1.20 -3.31
N ASP A 534 11.78 -0.08 -3.37
CA ASP A 534 11.20 0.47 -4.60
C ASP A 534 12.26 0.93 -5.62
N ARG A 535 13.49 1.19 -5.17
CA ARG A 535 14.64 1.57 -6.00
C ARG A 535 15.44 0.37 -6.53
N VAL A 536 15.25 -0.82 -5.95
CA VAL A 536 15.96 -2.06 -6.34
C VAL A 536 15.84 -2.39 -7.83
N PRO A 537 14.68 -2.23 -8.50
CA PRO A 537 14.57 -2.50 -9.94
C PRO A 537 15.65 -1.81 -10.80
N ALA A 538 15.96 -0.54 -10.53
CA ALA A 538 17.03 0.17 -11.24
C ALA A 538 18.41 -0.20 -10.70
N TRP A 539 18.56 -0.24 -9.38
CA TRP A 539 19.87 -0.48 -8.76
C TRP A 539 20.45 -1.87 -9.06
N SER A 540 19.61 -2.90 -9.23
CA SER A 540 20.06 -4.22 -9.67
C SER A 540 20.64 -4.25 -11.08
N ARG A 541 20.42 -3.21 -11.90
CA ARG A 541 21.05 -2.99 -13.23
C ARG A 541 22.24 -2.02 -13.19
N LEU A 542 22.31 -1.19 -12.15
CA LEU A 542 23.41 -0.24 -11.93
C LEU A 542 24.56 -0.85 -11.14
N THR A 543 24.29 -1.91 -10.38
CA THR A 543 25.26 -2.67 -9.61
C THR A 543 25.21 -4.14 -9.96
N ALA A 544 26.27 -4.87 -9.65
CA ALA A 544 26.35 -6.31 -9.86
C ALA A 544 26.88 -7.01 -8.61
N ASP A 545 26.46 -8.25 -8.42
CA ASP A 545 26.86 -9.07 -7.28
C ASP A 545 28.37 -9.37 -7.36
N PRO A 546 29.19 -8.91 -6.39
CA PRO A 546 30.63 -9.21 -6.38
C PRO A 546 30.93 -10.64 -5.91
N ALA A 547 29.95 -11.40 -5.40
CA ALA A 547 30.15 -12.74 -4.85
C ALA A 547 30.90 -13.71 -5.80
N PRO A 548 30.58 -13.79 -7.11
CA PRO A 548 31.32 -14.66 -8.04
C PRO A 548 32.82 -14.35 -8.11
N VAL A 549 33.18 -13.06 -8.21
CA VAL A 549 34.58 -12.59 -8.27
C VAL A 549 35.32 -12.84 -6.95
N LEU A 550 34.59 -12.82 -5.84
CA LEU A 550 35.09 -13.05 -4.50
C LEU A 550 35.11 -14.53 -4.09
N GLY A 551 34.62 -15.46 -4.91
CA GLY A 551 34.49 -16.87 -4.56
C GLY A 551 33.50 -17.12 -3.41
N LEU A 552 32.45 -16.30 -3.32
CA LEU A 552 31.37 -16.40 -2.32
C LEU A 552 30.08 -16.92 -2.98
N PRO A 553 29.17 -17.57 -2.23
CA PRO A 553 27.82 -17.84 -2.72
C PRO A 553 27.05 -16.52 -2.89
N SER A 554 26.21 -16.44 -3.94
CA SER A 554 25.26 -15.34 -4.09
C SER A 554 24.18 -15.42 -3.02
N PHE A 555 23.80 -14.25 -2.48
CA PHE A 555 22.75 -14.10 -1.48
C PHE A 555 21.69 -13.08 -1.92
N THR A 556 21.66 -12.75 -3.22
CA THR A 556 20.78 -11.71 -3.76
C THR A 556 19.32 -12.12 -3.61
N GLN A 557 18.56 -11.30 -2.91
CA GLN A 557 17.12 -11.45 -2.68
C GLN A 557 16.33 -10.59 -3.66
N HIS A 558 15.10 -11.03 -3.96
CA HIS A 558 14.17 -10.36 -4.87
C HIS A 558 12.81 -10.21 -4.20
N ASP A 559 12.04 -9.20 -4.63
CA ASP A 559 10.63 -9.10 -4.25
C ASP A 559 9.79 -10.00 -5.16
N ASP A 560 9.41 -11.17 -4.65
CA ASP A 560 8.67 -12.19 -5.36
C ASP A 560 7.15 -12.16 -5.08
N ALA A 561 6.63 -11.11 -4.42
CA ALA A 561 5.23 -11.06 -3.97
C ALA A 561 4.22 -11.26 -5.12
N ALA A 562 4.47 -10.66 -6.29
CA ALA A 562 3.63 -10.84 -7.47
C ALA A 562 3.67 -12.28 -8.03
N ALA A 563 4.84 -12.91 -7.99
CA ALA A 563 5.01 -14.29 -8.45
C ALA A 563 4.31 -15.28 -7.51
N GLU A 564 4.42 -15.07 -6.19
CA GLU A 564 3.74 -15.86 -5.18
C GLU A 564 2.22 -15.68 -5.21
N LEU A 565 1.72 -14.47 -5.46
CA LEU A 565 0.29 -14.25 -5.71
C LEU A 565 -0.18 -15.08 -6.91
N GLY A 566 0.56 -15.04 -8.02
CA GLY A 566 0.24 -15.86 -9.20
C GLY A 566 0.26 -17.36 -8.90
N ARG A 567 1.17 -17.84 -8.04
CA ARG A 567 1.17 -19.25 -7.56
C ARG A 567 -0.08 -19.55 -6.73
N ARG A 568 -0.45 -18.67 -5.81
CA ARG A 568 -1.66 -18.81 -4.98
C ARG A 568 -2.91 -18.92 -5.83
N GLU A 569 -3.09 -18.03 -6.81
CA GLU A 569 -4.28 -18.01 -7.68
C GLU A 569 -4.45 -19.26 -8.53
N ARG A 570 -3.35 -19.98 -8.84
CA ARG A 570 -3.41 -21.27 -9.54
C ARG A 570 -3.82 -22.44 -8.64
N ILE A 571 -3.64 -22.33 -7.33
CA ILE A 571 -3.77 -23.46 -6.38
C ILE A 571 -5.03 -23.32 -5.50
N PHE A 572 -5.36 -22.10 -5.08
CA PHE A 572 -6.43 -21.83 -4.13
C PHE A 572 -7.78 -21.60 -4.82
N ALA A 573 -8.87 -22.05 -4.17
CA ALA A 573 -10.22 -21.79 -4.66
C ALA A 573 -10.64 -20.34 -4.36
N ALA A 574 -11.53 -19.78 -5.18
CA ALA A 574 -12.08 -18.43 -4.97
C ALA A 574 -12.78 -18.25 -3.61
N ALA A 575 -13.29 -19.33 -3.01
CA ALA A 575 -13.87 -19.32 -1.66
C ALA A 575 -12.85 -19.07 -0.54
N GLN A 576 -11.54 -19.18 -0.83
CA GLN A 576 -10.46 -18.80 0.09
C GLN A 576 -10.00 -17.39 -0.27
N GLU A 577 -10.75 -16.42 0.22
CA GLU A 577 -10.47 -15.00 0.01
C GLU A 577 -9.04 -14.62 0.41
N ARG A 578 -8.59 -13.51 -0.15
CA ARG A 578 -7.34 -12.88 0.20
C ARG A 578 -7.62 -11.42 0.52
N TYR A 579 -6.70 -10.84 1.27
CA TYR A 579 -6.69 -9.41 1.48
C TYR A 579 -5.90 -8.73 0.36
N TYR A 580 -6.38 -7.54 0.02
CA TYR A 580 -5.78 -6.62 -0.95
C TYR A 580 -5.71 -7.11 -2.40
N GLU A 581 -5.69 -6.15 -3.33
CA GLU A 581 -5.47 -6.37 -4.75
C GLU A 581 -4.03 -6.85 -5.00
N ARG A 582 -3.05 -6.20 -4.36
CA ARG A 582 -1.61 -6.50 -4.43
C ARG A 582 -1.04 -6.74 -3.03
N PRO A 583 -1.29 -7.92 -2.42
CA PRO A 583 -0.84 -8.22 -1.07
C PRO A 583 0.69 -8.29 -0.96
N PRO A 584 1.29 -7.75 0.12
CA PRO A 584 2.70 -7.97 0.42
C PRO A 584 2.95 -9.44 0.84
N GLN A 585 4.14 -9.95 0.56
CA GLN A 585 4.57 -11.27 1.04
C GLN A 585 5.13 -11.16 2.46
N ILE A 586 4.31 -11.49 3.46
CA ILE A 586 4.67 -11.41 4.88
C ILE A 586 5.34 -12.72 5.34
N GLU A 587 6.61 -12.64 5.77
CA GLU A 587 7.39 -13.81 6.26
C GLU A 587 7.90 -13.65 7.70
N ARG A 588 7.74 -12.46 8.31
CA ARG A 588 7.99 -12.25 9.74
C ARG A 588 6.87 -11.43 10.38
N GLY A 589 6.58 -11.73 11.64
CA GLY A 589 5.81 -10.85 12.52
C GLY A 589 6.56 -10.63 13.83
N TRP A 590 6.42 -9.44 14.41
CA TRP A 590 6.98 -9.13 15.72
C TRP A 590 6.03 -8.17 16.46
N GLN A 591 5.56 -8.56 17.65
CA GLN A 591 4.60 -7.76 18.41
C GLN A 591 3.38 -7.39 17.54
N HIS A 592 3.06 -6.11 17.37
CA HIS A 592 1.95 -5.62 16.55
C HIS A 592 2.38 -5.23 15.12
N HIS A 593 3.54 -5.71 14.65
CA HIS A 593 4.02 -5.47 13.29
C HIS A 593 4.05 -6.75 12.45
N LEU A 594 3.69 -6.62 11.17
CA LEU A 594 3.93 -7.58 10.09
C LEU A 594 5.09 -7.07 9.24
N ILE A 595 5.91 -7.97 8.71
CA ILE A 595 7.14 -7.61 7.99
C ILE A 595 7.23 -8.44 6.71
N ASP A 596 7.35 -7.75 5.57
CA ASP A 596 7.49 -8.40 4.27
C ASP A 596 8.93 -8.78 3.93
N THR A 597 9.11 -9.52 2.83
CA THR A 597 10.41 -10.00 2.33
C THR A 597 11.41 -8.88 2.00
N THR A 598 10.96 -7.65 1.81
CA THR A 598 11.81 -6.48 1.55
C THR A 598 12.22 -5.73 2.83
N ALA A 599 11.82 -6.28 3.99
CA ALA A 599 11.93 -5.68 5.31
C ALA A 599 11.12 -4.37 5.48
N ARG A 600 10.03 -4.21 4.72
CA ARG A 600 9.03 -3.19 5.01
C ARG A 600 8.12 -3.67 6.13
N THR A 601 7.88 -2.79 7.10
CA THR A 601 7.05 -3.08 8.28
C THR A 601 5.65 -2.51 8.08
N TYR A 602 4.68 -3.16 8.70
CA TYR A 602 3.29 -2.70 8.71
C TYR A 602 2.69 -2.82 10.10
N VAL A 603 1.99 -1.78 10.57
CA VAL A 603 1.19 -1.85 11.80
C VAL A 603 -0.03 -2.74 11.57
N ASP A 604 -0.17 -3.78 12.38
CA ASP A 604 -1.24 -4.77 12.27
C ASP A 604 -2.47 -4.36 13.07
N MET A 605 -3.50 -3.86 12.37
CA MET A 605 -4.78 -3.51 13.00
C MET A 605 -5.81 -4.64 12.90
N VAL A 606 -5.44 -5.83 12.43
CA VAL A 606 -6.39 -6.90 12.11
C VAL A 606 -6.19 -8.15 12.94
N ASN A 607 -4.99 -8.59 13.30
CA ASN A 607 -4.80 -9.94 13.83
C ASN A 607 -4.98 -10.08 15.35
N ASN A 608 -6.22 -9.99 15.85
CA ASN A 608 -6.56 -10.31 17.24
C ASN A 608 -6.29 -11.79 17.64
N VAL A 609 -6.02 -12.67 16.68
CA VAL A 609 -5.57 -14.05 16.93
C VAL A 609 -4.19 -14.04 17.60
N ALA A 610 -3.30 -13.14 17.18
CA ALA A 610 -2.02 -12.89 17.84
C ALA A 610 -2.24 -11.92 19.02
N GLY A 611 -3.04 -12.33 20.02
CA GLY A 611 -3.45 -11.49 21.14
C GLY A 611 -2.28 -10.84 21.90
N LEU A 612 -1.17 -11.56 22.11
CA LEU A 612 0.05 -11.04 22.74
C LEU A 612 0.93 -10.21 21.79
N GLY A 613 0.69 -10.33 20.49
CA GLY A 613 1.65 -9.99 19.44
C GLY A 613 2.30 -11.21 18.80
N HIS A 614 2.78 -11.01 17.59
CA HIS A 614 3.48 -11.99 16.77
C HIS A 614 4.81 -12.41 17.40
N ALA A 615 5.15 -13.70 17.23
CA ALA A 615 6.42 -14.29 17.66
C ALA A 615 6.76 -14.09 19.16
N HIS A 616 5.75 -14.06 20.04
CA HIS A 616 5.96 -13.87 21.48
C HIS A 616 6.89 -14.94 22.09
N PRO A 617 8.09 -14.58 22.61
CA PRO A 617 9.13 -15.55 22.96
C PRO A 617 8.69 -16.62 23.97
N LYS A 618 7.96 -16.24 25.02
CA LYS A 618 7.52 -17.19 26.06
C LYS A 618 6.60 -18.29 25.51
N VAL A 619 5.80 -17.97 24.49
CA VAL A 619 4.87 -18.93 23.86
C VAL A 619 5.64 -19.87 22.95
N ALA A 620 6.54 -19.33 22.12
CA ALA A 620 7.42 -20.12 21.25
C ALA A 620 8.25 -21.13 22.06
N ASP A 621 8.88 -20.66 23.13
CA ASP A 621 9.63 -21.45 24.08
C ASP A 621 8.81 -22.56 24.75
N ALA A 622 7.58 -22.25 25.16
CA ALA A 622 6.68 -23.22 25.77
C ALA A 622 6.27 -24.31 24.76
N ALA A 623 6.01 -23.92 23.51
CA ALA A 623 5.67 -24.83 22.44
C ALA A 623 6.85 -25.74 22.06
N ASP A 624 8.04 -25.21 21.81
CA ASP A 624 9.24 -26.00 21.44
C ASP A 624 9.58 -27.03 22.52
N ARG A 625 9.63 -26.60 23.79
CA ARG A 625 9.91 -27.53 24.91
C ARG A 625 8.88 -28.64 25.00
N GLN A 626 7.59 -28.32 24.84
CA GLN A 626 6.52 -29.30 24.95
C GLN A 626 6.51 -30.27 23.76
N LEU A 627 6.77 -29.78 22.53
CA LEU A 627 6.92 -30.60 21.33
C LEU A 627 8.05 -31.63 21.46
N ARG A 628 9.18 -31.25 22.07
CA ARG A 628 10.30 -32.17 22.32
C ARG A 628 10.03 -33.17 23.44
N THR A 629 9.03 -32.92 24.28
CA THR A 629 8.69 -33.74 25.45
C THR A 629 7.54 -34.71 25.15
N LEU A 630 6.34 -34.19 24.85
CA LEU A 630 5.15 -34.98 24.58
C LEU A 630 4.04 -34.12 23.95
N ALA A 631 3.50 -34.54 22.81
CA ALA A 631 2.30 -33.96 22.20
C ALA A 631 1.27 -35.07 21.95
N THR A 632 0.32 -35.25 22.87
CA THR A 632 -0.71 -36.31 22.78
C THR A 632 -2.07 -35.83 23.30
N ASN A 633 -3.11 -36.63 23.05
CA ASN A 633 -4.50 -36.33 23.39
C ASN A 633 -4.82 -36.46 24.89
N SER A 634 -5.93 -35.84 25.30
CA SER A 634 -6.41 -35.70 26.68
C SER A 634 -6.96 -36.98 27.35
N ARG A 635 -6.87 -38.16 26.72
CA ARG A 635 -7.24 -39.44 27.38
C ARG A 635 -6.18 -39.93 28.34
N PHE A 636 -4.93 -39.52 28.16
CA PHE A 636 -3.86 -39.79 29.11
C PHE A 636 -3.90 -38.77 30.24
N LEU A 637 -3.46 -39.17 31.43
CA LEU A 637 -3.40 -38.29 32.59
C LEU A 637 -2.12 -37.45 32.55
N PHE A 638 -2.26 -36.13 32.53
CA PHE A 638 -1.16 -35.17 32.65
C PHE A 638 -1.61 -33.91 33.40
N ARG A 639 -0.64 -33.21 33.99
CA ARG A 639 -0.88 -32.02 34.82
C ARG A 639 -1.44 -30.85 34.03
N ASP A 640 -0.90 -30.60 32.84
CA ASP A 640 -1.15 -29.35 32.11
C ASP A 640 -2.64 -29.13 31.78
N LEU A 641 -3.41 -30.20 31.55
CA LEU A 641 -4.85 -30.09 31.29
C LEU A 641 -5.61 -29.55 32.51
N ALA A 642 -5.33 -30.10 33.69
CA ALA A 642 -5.96 -29.67 34.93
C ALA A 642 -5.53 -28.25 35.27
N GLU A 643 -4.22 -27.96 35.23
CA GLU A 643 -3.68 -26.64 35.53
C GLU A 643 -4.24 -25.55 34.60
N TYR A 644 -4.28 -25.81 33.29
CA TYR A 644 -4.82 -24.84 32.35
C TYR A 644 -6.32 -24.59 32.58
N SER A 645 -7.08 -25.66 32.82
CA SER A 645 -8.51 -25.55 33.12
C SER A 645 -8.77 -24.78 34.42
N GLU A 646 -8.01 -25.05 35.49
CA GLU A 646 -8.10 -24.32 36.76
C GLU A 646 -7.81 -22.83 36.58
N ARG A 647 -6.81 -22.47 35.76
CA ARG A 647 -6.48 -21.07 35.46
C ARG A 647 -7.58 -20.37 34.66
N LEU A 648 -8.20 -21.05 33.69
CA LEU A 648 -9.36 -20.50 32.97
C LEU A 648 -10.55 -20.27 33.91
N LEU A 649 -10.83 -21.21 34.81
CA LEU A 649 -11.92 -21.08 35.78
C LEU A 649 -11.66 -19.98 36.81
N ALA A 650 -10.39 -19.73 37.18
CA ALA A 650 -10.01 -18.63 38.05
C ALA A 650 -10.26 -17.23 37.45
N LEU A 651 -10.49 -17.14 36.13
CA LEU A 651 -10.84 -15.90 35.43
C LEU A 651 -12.36 -15.67 35.35
N MET A 652 -13.18 -16.58 35.90
CA MET A 652 -14.62 -16.41 35.92
C MET A 652 -15.05 -15.45 37.05
N PRO A 653 -16.18 -14.71 36.87
CA PRO A 653 -16.73 -13.90 37.96
C PRO A 653 -16.98 -14.74 39.21
N GLU A 654 -16.68 -14.19 40.39
CA GLU A 654 -16.89 -14.86 41.66
C GLU A 654 -18.37 -15.24 41.82
N GLY A 655 -18.66 -16.51 42.12
CA GLY A 655 -20.02 -17.02 42.30
C GLY A 655 -20.81 -17.31 41.01
N SER A 656 -20.16 -17.38 39.85
CA SER A 656 -20.80 -17.61 38.54
C SER A 656 -21.29 -19.05 38.24
N ASP A 657 -21.08 -20.02 39.12
CA ASP A 657 -21.34 -21.46 38.91
C ASP A 657 -20.66 -22.11 37.67
N LEU A 658 -19.80 -21.35 36.97
CA LEU A 658 -19.00 -21.80 35.82
C LEU A 658 -17.74 -22.51 36.34
N ASP A 659 -17.79 -23.84 36.45
CA ASP A 659 -16.79 -24.66 37.14
C ASP A 659 -16.18 -25.79 36.28
N THR A 660 -16.51 -25.82 34.98
CA THR A 660 -16.15 -26.91 34.06
C THR A 660 -15.68 -26.39 32.71
N VAL A 661 -14.58 -26.97 32.20
CA VAL A 661 -13.97 -26.63 30.90
C VAL A 661 -13.96 -27.84 29.97
N LEU A 662 -14.35 -27.65 28.71
CA LEU A 662 -14.20 -28.62 27.62
C LEU A 662 -13.36 -28.01 26.49
N LEU A 663 -12.21 -28.59 26.18
CA LEU A 663 -11.29 -28.04 25.17
C LEU A 663 -11.50 -28.65 23.78
N VAL A 664 -11.37 -27.79 22.77
CA VAL A 664 -11.47 -28.05 21.32
C VAL A 664 -10.36 -27.26 20.60
N ASN A 665 -10.40 -27.15 19.26
CA ASN A 665 -9.29 -26.60 18.47
C ASN A 665 -9.63 -25.28 17.77
N SER A 666 -10.89 -24.85 17.77
CA SER A 666 -11.31 -23.61 17.13
C SER A 666 -12.57 -23.02 17.77
N GLY A 667 -12.89 -21.77 17.42
CA GLY A 667 -14.14 -21.12 17.83
C GLY A 667 -15.38 -21.83 17.26
N SER A 668 -15.33 -22.27 16.00
CA SER A 668 -16.44 -22.99 15.38
C SER A 668 -16.74 -24.32 16.08
N GLU A 669 -15.70 -25.08 16.44
CA GLU A 669 -15.87 -26.29 17.26
C GLU A 669 -16.44 -25.97 18.65
N ALA A 670 -16.08 -24.83 19.25
CA ALA A 670 -16.57 -24.41 20.54
C ALA A 670 -18.07 -24.06 20.48
N VAL A 671 -18.50 -23.33 19.46
CA VAL A 671 -19.91 -23.00 19.22
C VAL A 671 -20.73 -24.26 18.94
N ASP A 672 -20.25 -25.16 18.07
CA ASP A 672 -20.93 -26.44 17.81
C ASP A 672 -21.13 -27.24 19.11
N LEU A 673 -20.09 -27.29 19.96
CA LEU A 673 -20.16 -27.96 21.26
C LEU A 673 -21.12 -27.26 22.22
N ALA A 674 -21.11 -25.93 22.27
CA ALA A 674 -22.00 -25.13 23.13
C ALA A 674 -23.48 -25.31 22.76
N ILE A 675 -23.81 -25.31 21.47
CA ILE A 675 -25.16 -25.60 20.97
C ILE A 675 -25.59 -27.01 21.42
N ARG A 676 -24.71 -28.00 21.24
CA ARG A 676 -25.00 -29.38 21.63
C ARG A 676 -25.19 -29.54 23.14
N LEU A 677 -24.38 -28.85 23.94
CA LEU A 677 -24.49 -28.81 25.40
C LEU A 677 -25.81 -28.20 25.85
N ALA A 678 -26.20 -27.06 25.27
CA ALA A 678 -27.47 -26.41 25.58
C ALA A 678 -28.68 -27.30 25.26
N GLN A 679 -28.70 -27.91 24.07
CA GLN A 679 -29.77 -28.83 23.67
C GLN A 679 -29.85 -30.07 24.57
N ALA A 680 -28.70 -30.66 24.93
CA ALA A 680 -28.66 -31.80 25.84
C ALA A 680 -29.12 -31.45 27.27
N ALA A 681 -28.69 -30.31 27.80
CA ALA A 681 -29.02 -29.86 29.15
C ALA A 681 -30.48 -29.44 29.31
N THR A 682 -31.08 -28.88 28.26
CA THR A 682 -32.45 -28.38 28.29
C THR A 682 -33.47 -29.39 27.77
N GLY A 683 -33.04 -30.40 27.00
CA GLY A 683 -33.91 -31.30 26.25
C GLY A 683 -34.64 -30.64 25.07
N ARG A 684 -34.30 -29.39 24.75
CA ARG A 684 -34.98 -28.55 23.74
C ARG A 684 -34.11 -28.40 22.49
N ARG A 685 -34.67 -27.87 21.40
CA ARG A 685 -33.97 -27.80 20.10
C ARG A 685 -33.66 -26.38 19.63
N THR A 686 -34.56 -25.43 19.84
CA THR A 686 -34.47 -24.13 19.17
C THR A 686 -33.34 -23.27 19.74
N VAL A 687 -32.44 -22.78 18.90
CA VAL A 687 -31.42 -21.79 19.27
C VAL A 687 -31.82 -20.44 18.69
N VAL A 688 -31.88 -19.43 19.56
CA VAL A 688 -32.08 -18.03 19.18
C VAL A 688 -30.72 -17.39 18.96
N ALA A 689 -30.49 -16.81 17.78
CA ALA A 689 -29.28 -16.05 17.44
C ALA A 689 -29.67 -14.65 16.91
N LEU A 690 -28.73 -13.72 16.86
CA LEU A 690 -28.98 -12.36 16.37
C LEU A 690 -28.68 -12.22 14.87
N ARG A 691 -29.33 -11.25 14.21
CA ARG A 691 -28.94 -10.79 12.86
C ARG A 691 -27.52 -10.16 12.87
N GLU A 692 -26.85 -10.12 11.73
CA GLU A 692 -25.48 -9.62 11.50
C GLU A 692 -24.34 -10.38 12.25
N ALA A 693 -24.66 -11.44 12.99
CA ALA A 693 -23.72 -12.22 13.81
C ALA A 693 -22.87 -13.18 12.98
N TYR A 694 -21.67 -13.50 13.48
CA TYR A 694 -20.81 -14.57 12.94
C TYR A 694 -20.27 -15.46 14.05
N HIS A 695 -20.59 -16.75 13.98
CA HIS A 695 -20.22 -17.74 15.00
C HIS A 695 -19.34 -18.88 14.47
N GLY A 696 -19.08 -18.93 13.16
CA GLY A 696 -18.22 -19.94 12.56
C GLY A 696 -18.72 -20.47 11.22
N TRP A 697 -17.97 -21.43 10.67
CA TRP A 697 -18.16 -21.96 9.32
C TRP A 697 -18.49 -23.47 9.30
N THR A 698 -18.55 -24.14 10.46
CA THR A 698 -18.98 -25.55 10.54
C THR A 698 -20.50 -25.63 10.46
N MET A 699 -21.07 -26.81 10.16
CA MET A 699 -22.50 -26.97 9.90
C MET A 699 -23.44 -26.37 10.97
N ALA A 700 -23.12 -26.47 12.26
CA ALA A 700 -23.98 -25.92 13.31
C ALA A 700 -23.69 -24.43 13.60
N SER A 701 -22.42 -24.03 13.64
CA SER A 701 -22.02 -22.63 13.80
C SER A 701 -22.43 -21.74 12.62
N ASP A 702 -22.30 -22.20 11.38
CA ASP A 702 -22.79 -21.51 10.17
C ASP A 702 -24.32 -21.38 10.20
N ALA A 703 -25.05 -22.39 10.70
CA ALA A 703 -26.51 -22.34 10.79
C ALA A 703 -27.02 -21.20 11.68
N VAL A 704 -26.23 -20.78 12.67
CA VAL A 704 -26.53 -19.63 13.56
C VAL A 704 -25.77 -18.35 13.17
N THR A 705 -24.88 -18.41 12.18
CA THR A 705 -24.25 -17.23 11.55
C THR A 705 -25.26 -16.55 10.64
N THR A 706 -25.32 -15.22 10.69
CA THR A 706 -26.33 -14.44 10.00
C THR A 706 -25.85 -13.34 9.06
N SER A 707 -24.56 -13.08 9.12
CA SER A 707 -23.83 -12.23 8.18
C SER A 707 -23.96 -12.69 6.72
N ALA A 708 -24.59 -11.86 5.89
CA ALA A 708 -24.61 -12.05 4.43
C ALA A 708 -23.23 -11.87 3.76
N TYR A 709 -22.29 -11.20 4.44
CA TYR A 709 -20.92 -11.06 4.00
C TYR A 709 -20.21 -12.42 3.95
N ASP A 710 -20.38 -13.24 4.99
CA ASP A 710 -19.72 -14.56 5.08
C ASP A 710 -20.46 -15.65 4.31
N ASN A 711 -21.79 -15.56 4.25
CA ASN A 711 -22.63 -16.49 3.50
C ASN A 711 -23.82 -15.74 2.88
N PRO A 712 -23.83 -15.50 1.55
CA PRO A 712 -24.90 -14.71 0.91
C PRO A 712 -26.27 -15.40 0.96
N PHE A 713 -26.32 -16.69 1.30
CA PHE A 713 -27.55 -17.46 1.48
C PHE A 713 -27.88 -17.72 2.95
N ALA A 714 -27.16 -17.11 3.91
CA ALA A 714 -27.26 -17.39 5.34
C ALA A 714 -28.70 -17.38 5.87
N LEU A 715 -29.57 -16.49 5.36
CA LEU A 715 -30.98 -16.41 5.78
C LEU A 715 -31.87 -17.48 5.13
N ALA A 716 -31.53 -17.97 3.94
CA ALA A 716 -32.37 -18.86 3.14
C ALA A 716 -32.12 -20.36 3.43
N THR A 717 -30.93 -20.72 3.92
CA THR A 717 -30.50 -22.12 4.08
C THR A 717 -30.56 -22.63 5.52
N ARG A 718 -31.24 -21.89 6.43
CA ARG A 718 -31.26 -22.25 7.86
C ARG A 718 -32.12 -23.46 8.17
N PRO A 719 -31.67 -24.30 9.12
CA PRO A 719 -32.49 -25.39 9.62
C PRO A 719 -33.56 -24.88 10.62
N ASP A 720 -34.67 -25.61 10.72
CA ASP A 720 -35.82 -25.25 11.56
C ASP A 720 -35.54 -25.16 13.07
N TRP A 721 -34.37 -25.62 13.53
CA TRP A 721 -33.95 -25.46 14.92
C TRP A 721 -33.29 -24.11 15.22
N VAL A 722 -33.18 -23.21 14.24
CA VAL A 722 -32.67 -21.84 14.45
C VAL A 722 -33.81 -20.83 14.38
N HIS A 723 -33.77 -19.84 15.27
CA HIS A 723 -34.62 -18.66 15.24
C HIS A 723 -33.74 -17.41 15.34
N ILE A 724 -34.15 -16.33 14.67
CA ILE A 724 -33.31 -15.16 14.45
C ILE A 724 -34.03 -13.94 15.00
N ALA A 725 -33.51 -13.47 16.12
CA ALA A 725 -33.93 -12.21 16.71
C ALA A 725 -33.25 -11.04 15.98
N ASP A 726 -33.88 -9.87 16.07
CA ASP A 726 -33.34 -8.65 15.50
C ASP A 726 -32.02 -8.23 16.18
N VAL A 727 -31.16 -7.52 15.44
CA VAL A 727 -29.88 -7.05 15.95
C VAL A 727 -30.08 -5.74 16.74
N PRO A 728 -29.66 -5.66 18.01
CA PRO A 728 -29.82 -4.46 18.82
C PRO A 728 -28.65 -3.50 18.53
N ASN A 729 -28.67 -2.89 17.35
CA ASN A 729 -27.63 -1.98 16.88
C ASN A 729 -28.08 -0.52 17.08
N ARG A 730 -27.45 0.23 17.99
CA ARG A 730 -27.82 1.61 18.34
C ARG A 730 -27.72 2.62 17.20
N PHE A 731 -26.88 2.34 16.19
CA PHE A 731 -26.64 3.23 15.06
C PHE A 731 -27.59 2.93 13.89
N ARG A 732 -27.70 1.64 13.49
CA ARG A 732 -28.41 1.24 12.26
C ARG A 732 -29.59 0.30 12.44
N GLY A 733 -29.76 -0.26 13.62
CA GLY A 733 -30.82 -1.21 13.90
C GLY A 733 -32.21 -0.60 13.72
N THR A 734 -33.23 -1.46 13.79
CA THR A 734 -34.65 -1.10 13.77
C THR A 734 -34.98 0.03 14.75
N TYR A 735 -34.41 -0.01 15.96
CA TYR A 735 -34.50 1.07 16.93
C TYR A 735 -33.12 1.70 17.13
N ARG A 736 -33.05 3.03 17.09
CA ARG A 736 -31.79 3.80 17.14
C ARG A 736 -31.74 4.74 18.33
N GLY A 737 -30.53 5.01 18.82
CA GLY A 737 -30.28 5.83 20.00
C GLY A 737 -29.89 5.03 21.24
N ALA A 738 -29.68 5.74 22.36
CA ALA A 738 -29.18 5.13 23.59
C ALA A 738 -30.23 4.24 24.28
N ASP A 739 -31.48 4.71 24.33
CA ASP A 739 -32.57 4.13 25.14
C ASP A 739 -33.47 3.16 24.34
N VAL A 740 -32.85 2.23 23.61
CA VAL A 740 -33.56 1.32 22.69
C VAL A 740 -33.71 -0.11 23.20
N ALA A 741 -33.08 -0.46 24.33
CA ALA A 741 -33.06 -1.82 24.86
C ALA A 741 -34.47 -2.40 25.05
N ASP A 742 -35.38 -1.64 25.68
CA ASP A 742 -36.74 -2.09 25.98
C ASP A 742 -37.55 -2.45 24.73
N ALA A 743 -37.35 -1.73 23.62
CA ALA A 743 -38.04 -2.00 22.36
C ALA A 743 -37.57 -3.33 21.75
N TYR A 744 -36.25 -3.56 21.72
CA TYR A 744 -35.69 -4.84 21.28
C TYR A 744 -36.09 -6.01 22.19
N LEU A 745 -36.17 -5.78 23.51
CA LEU A 745 -36.63 -6.78 24.46
C LEU A 745 -38.12 -7.13 24.28
N ALA A 746 -38.95 -6.18 23.87
CA ALA A 746 -40.35 -6.42 23.54
C ALA A 746 -40.51 -7.27 22.26
N ASP A 747 -39.66 -7.02 21.26
CA ASP A 747 -39.63 -7.84 20.05
C ASP A 747 -39.15 -9.26 20.35
N LEU A 748 -38.08 -9.42 21.15
CA LEU A 748 -37.63 -10.74 21.60
C LEU A 748 -38.72 -11.48 22.37
N ALA A 749 -39.45 -10.81 23.27
CA ALA A 749 -40.57 -11.42 23.98
C ALA A 749 -41.67 -11.91 23.03
N THR A 750 -41.97 -11.11 22.00
CA THR A 750 -42.94 -11.48 20.94
C THR A 750 -42.47 -12.71 20.17
N ASP A 751 -41.19 -12.78 19.83
CA ASP A 751 -40.59 -13.92 19.15
C ASP A 751 -40.65 -15.20 20.01
N LEU A 752 -40.37 -15.09 21.30
CA LEU A 752 -40.46 -16.21 22.24
C LEU A 752 -41.90 -16.72 22.40
N ASP A 753 -42.88 -15.82 22.45
CA ASP A 753 -44.30 -16.19 22.48
C ASP A 753 -44.73 -16.94 21.21
N ARG A 754 -44.31 -16.45 20.03
CA ARG A 754 -44.58 -17.15 18.75
C ARG A 754 -43.94 -18.53 18.70
N LEU A 755 -42.67 -18.64 19.10
CA LEU A 755 -41.99 -19.94 19.16
C LEU A 755 -42.73 -20.93 20.06
N ARG A 756 -43.26 -20.46 21.20
CA ARG A 756 -44.07 -21.27 22.12
C ARG A 756 -45.40 -21.68 21.48
N GLU A 757 -46.08 -20.77 20.78
CA GLU A 757 -47.33 -21.07 20.05
C GLU A 757 -47.11 -22.11 18.93
N ASP A 758 -45.96 -22.05 18.26
CA ASP A 758 -45.54 -23.00 17.22
C ASP A 758 -45.01 -24.33 17.77
N GLY A 759 -44.96 -24.51 19.10
CA GLY A 759 -44.43 -25.70 19.75
C GLY A 759 -42.90 -25.86 19.62
N ARG A 760 -42.18 -24.78 19.32
CA ARG A 760 -40.72 -24.72 19.17
C ARG A 760 -40.05 -24.28 20.47
N GLU A 761 -39.76 -25.24 21.35
CA GLU A 761 -39.13 -24.94 22.64
C GLU A 761 -37.68 -24.46 22.52
N VAL A 762 -37.33 -23.39 23.25
CA VAL A 762 -36.02 -22.72 23.21
C VAL A 762 -34.98 -23.43 24.08
N ALA A 763 -33.91 -23.91 23.45
CA ALA A 763 -32.74 -24.47 24.10
C ALA A 763 -31.76 -23.40 24.56
N ALA A 764 -31.45 -22.44 23.70
CA ALA A 764 -30.45 -21.41 24.00
C ALA A 764 -30.68 -20.09 23.29
N PHE A 765 -30.09 -19.04 23.87
CA PHE A 765 -29.76 -17.79 23.20
C PHE A 765 -28.24 -17.69 23.03
N LEU A 766 -27.78 -17.52 21.80
CA LEU A 766 -26.36 -17.37 21.44
C LEU A 766 -26.11 -15.96 20.93
N CYS A 767 -25.12 -15.28 21.52
CA CYS A 767 -24.80 -13.90 21.20
C CYS A 767 -23.30 -13.62 21.40
N GLU A 768 -22.69 -12.90 20.47
CA GLU A 768 -21.41 -12.23 20.72
C GLU A 768 -21.65 -11.14 21.78
N SER A 769 -20.84 -11.08 22.84
CA SER A 769 -21.06 -10.09 23.92
C SER A 769 -20.96 -8.64 23.43
N ILE A 770 -20.15 -8.44 22.39
CA ILE A 770 -20.05 -7.24 21.56
C ILE A 770 -20.09 -7.74 20.11
N LEU A 771 -20.85 -7.09 19.24
CA LEU A 771 -21.05 -7.55 17.86
C LEU A 771 -19.77 -7.30 17.05
N GLY A 772 -18.90 -8.31 17.02
CA GLY A 772 -17.58 -8.21 16.42
C GLY A 772 -17.65 -8.13 14.90
N ASN A 773 -18.47 -8.97 14.28
CA ASN A 773 -18.66 -8.95 12.82
C ASN A 773 -19.20 -7.61 12.31
N ALA A 774 -20.14 -7.02 13.05
CA ALA A 774 -20.70 -5.69 12.77
C ALA A 774 -19.70 -4.53 12.96
N GLY A 775 -18.47 -4.81 13.42
CA GLY A 775 -17.42 -3.80 13.61
C GLY A 775 -17.29 -3.30 15.03
N GLY A 776 -17.54 -4.14 16.03
CA GLY A 776 -17.38 -3.77 17.44
C GLY A 776 -18.57 -2.99 18.00
N VAL A 777 -19.77 -3.26 17.50
CA VAL A 777 -20.98 -2.57 17.96
C VAL A 777 -21.35 -3.08 19.36
N VAL A 778 -21.37 -2.15 20.32
CA VAL A 778 -21.77 -2.41 21.70
C VAL A 778 -23.28 -2.53 21.79
N LEU A 779 -23.77 -3.57 22.47
CA LEU A 779 -25.20 -3.77 22.70
C LEU A 779 -25.79 -2.65 23.59
N PRO A 780 -27.08 -2.31 23.47
CA PRO A 780 -27.73 -1.36 24.35
C PRO A 780 -27.70 -1.80 25.81
N ASP A 781 -27.43 -0.84 26.69
CA ASP A 781 -27.41 -1.02 28.14
C ASP A 781 -28.72 -1.70 28.59
N GLY A 782 -28.60 -2.76 29.39
CA GLY A 782 -29.74 -3.54 29.88
C GLY A 782 -30.32 -4.57 28.90
N TYR A 783 -30.01 -4.50 27.60
CA TYR A 783 -30.53 -5.47 26.62
C TYR A 783 -30.08 -6.91 26.95
N LEU A 784 -28.77 -7.14 27.11
CA LEU A 784 -28.25 -8.50 27.32
C LEU A 784 -28.78 -9.12 28.62
N ALA A 785 -28.87 -8.32 29.69
CA ALA A 785 -29.46 -8.73 30.97
C ALA A 785 -30.95 -9.09 30.82
N GLY A 786 -31.72 -8.26 30.13
CA GLY A 786 -33.13 -8.52 29.84
C GLY A 786 -33.33 -9.77 28.98
N ALA A 787 -32.53 -9.95 27.94
CA ALA A 787 -32.60 -11.10 27.04
C ALA A 787 -32.32 -12.40 27.81
N TYR A 788 -31.28 -12.42 28.65
CA TYR A 788 -30.95 -13.58 29.47
C TYR A 788 -32.07 -13.93 30.45
N ALA A 789 -32.70 -12.92 31.07
CA ALA A 789 -33.84 -13.14 31.96
C ALA A 789 -35.03 -13.76 31.22
N GLN A 790 -35.38 -13.24 30.03
CA GLN A 790 -36.49 -13.77 29.22
C GLN A 790 -36.22 -15.21 28.74
N ILE A 791 -34.99 -15.51 28.28
CA ILE A 791 -34.61 -16.83 27.79
C ILE A 791 -34.65 -17.88 28.91
N ARG A 792 -34.15 -17.53 30.10
CA ARG A 792 -34.22 -18.40 31.27
C ARG A 792 -35.66 -18.63 31.73
N ALA A 793 -36.51 -17.61 31.66
CA ALA A 793 -37.95 -17.74 31.94
C ALA A 793 -38.66 -18.69 30.94
N ALA A 794 -38.20 -18.74 29.68
CA ALA A 794 -38.64 -19.70 28.69
C ALA A 794 -38.01 -21.11 28.86
N GLY A 795 -37.11 -21.29 29.84
CA GLY A 795 -36.47 -22.56 30.16
C GLY A 795 -35.21 -22.88 29.34
N GLY A 796 -34.70 -21.92 28.57
CA GLY A 796 -33.43 -22.02 27.83
C GLY A 796 -32.22 -21.59 28.66
N VAL A 797 -31.03 -21.70 28.07
CA VAL A 797 -29.75 -21.25 28.65
C VAL A 797 -29.09 -20.17 27.79
N CYS A 798 -28.20 -19.37 28.35
CA CYS A 798 -27.55 -18.26 27.65
C CYS A 798 -26.10 -18.59 27.30
N ILE A 799 -25.71 -18.38 26.04
CA ILE A 799 -24.38 -18.63 25.52
C ILE A 799 -23.74 -17.30 25.13
N ALA A 800 -22.61 -16.98 25.73
CA ALA A 800 -21.78 -15.83 25.35
C ALA A 800 -20.65 -16.29 24.43
N ASP A 801 -20.60 -15.73 23.22
CA ASP A 801 -19.48 -15.92 22.31
C ASP A 801 -18.38 -14.89 22.56
N GLU A 802 -17.34 -15.32 23.26
CA GLU A 802 -16.18 -14.51 23.66
C GLU A 802 -14.98 -14.69 22.72
N VAL A 803 -15.16 -15.38 21.58
CA VAL A 803 -14.07 -15.70 20.64
C VAL A 803 -13.36 -14.45 20.11
N GLN A 804 -14.08 -13.35 19.90
CA GLN A 804 -13.51 -12.08 19.41
C GLN A 804 -13.07 -11.12 20.52
N VAL A 805 -13.83 -11.09 21.63
CA VAL A 805 -13.85 -9.97 22.59
C VAL A 805 -13.47 -10.34 24.02
N GLY A 806 -13.22 -11.62 24.29
CA GLY A 806 -12.66 -12.07 25.56
C GLY A 806 -11.16 -11.77 25.69
N PHE A 807 -10.54 -12.32 26.73
CA PHE A 807 -9.11 -12.19 27.01
C PHE A 807 -8.65 -10.72 27.15
N GLY A 808 -9.41 -9.90 27.87
CA GLY A 808 -9.00 -8.54 28.25
C GLY A 808 -9.05 -7.52 27.10
N ARG A 809 -9.61 -7.90 25.94
CA ARG A 809 -9.68 -7.08 24.72
C ARG A 809 -10.38 -5.74 24.91
N MET A 810 -11.43 -5.73 25.73
CA MET A 810 -12.20 -4.52 26.04
C MET A 810 -11.46 -3.60 27.01
N GLY A 811 -10.41 -4.09 27.67
CA GLY A 811 -9.58 -3.37 28.62
C GLY A 811 -10.22 -3.22 30.01
N SER A 812 -11.43 -2.68 30.06
CA SER A 812 -12.24 -2.53 31.28
C SER A 812 -12.65 -3.87 31.90
N ALA A 813 -12.79 -4.92 31.08
CA ALA A 813 -13.23 -6.26 31.48
C ALA A 813 -12.37 -7.36 30.85
N PHE A 814 -12.33 -8.54 31.50
CA PHE A 814 -11.62 -9.70 30.93
C PHE A 814 -12.50 -10.42 29.90
N TRP A 815 -13.78 -10.61 30.21
CA TRP A 815 -14.79 -11.10 29.28
C TRP A 815 -15.75 -9.97 28.85
N GLY A 816 -16.12 -9.93 27.57
CA GLY A 816 -16.99 -8.89 27.04
C GLY A 816 -18.38 -8.85 27.72
N PHE A 817 -18.92 -9.99 28.16
CA PHE A 817 -20.23 -10.02 28.82
C PHE A 817 -20.25 -9.26 30.15
N GLU A 818 -19.10 -9.05 30.80
CA GLU A 818 -19.01 -8.33 32.08
C GLU A 818 -19.41 -6.86 31.92
N LEU A 819 -19.23 -6.29 30.72
CA LEU A 819 -19.65 -4.91 30.39
C LEU A 819 -21.16 -4.71 30.53
N ALA A 820 -21.94 -5.78 30.36
CA ALA A 820 -23.38 -5.78 30.54
C ALA A 820 -23.80 -6.28 31.94
N GLU A 821 -22.85 -6.50 32.85
CA GLU A 821 -23.07 -6.98 34.22
C GLU A 821 -23.87 -8.29 34.29
N VAL A 822 -23.67 -9.19 33.32
CA VAL A 822 -24.35 -10.50 33.27
C VAL A 822 -23.39 -11.66 33.48
N VAL A 823 -23.92 -12.85 33.81
CA VAL A 823 -23.19 -14.11 33.80
C VAL A 823 -23.93 -15.09 32.86
N PRO A 824 -23.28 -15.61 31.80
CA PRO A 824 -23.87 -16.60 30.90
C PRO A 824 -23.86 -18.01 31.54
N ASP A 825 -24.60 -18.95 30.93
CA ASP A 825 -24.60 -20.35 31.34
C ASP A 825 -23.49 -21.16 30.63
N ILE A 826 -23.07 -20.71 29.43
CA ILE A 826 -22.04 -21.31 28.59
C ILE A 826 -21.21 -20.17 27.95
N ILE A 827 -19.89 -20.31 27.90
CA ILE A 827 -18.98 -19.37 27.21
C ILE A 827 -18.21 -20.13 26.14
N THR A 828 -18.10 -19.57 24.93
CA THR A 828 -17.19 -20.09 23.88
C THR A 828 -15.94 -19.21 23.76
N ILE A 829 -14.77 -19.84 23.74
CA ILE A 829 -13.45 -19.18 23.70
C ILE A 829 -12.55 -19.79 22.63
N ALA A 830 -11.71 -18.97 21.98
CA ALA A 830 -10.68 -19.40 21.01
C ALA A 830 -9.70 -18.25 20.71
N LYS A 831 -9.22 -18.13 19.46
CA LYS A 831 -8.41 -17.02 18.90
C LYS A 831 -7.26 -16.55 19.83
N PRO A 832 -7.34 -15.44 20.60
CA PRO A 832 -6.21 -15.01 21.43
C PRO A 832 -5.77 -16.06 22.45
N MET A 833 -6.65 -17.01 22.82
CA MET A 833 -6.39 -18.13 23.73
C MET A 833 -5.11 -18.92 23.43
N GLY A 834 -4.71 -19.01 22.16
CA GLY A 834 -3.50 -19.72 21.73
C GLY A 834 -2.44 -18.85 21.08
N ASN A 835 -2.63 -17.52 21.03
CA ASN A 835 -1.76 -16.59 20.31
C ASN A 835 -1.34 -17.08 18.89
N GLY A 836 -2.30 -17.61 18.12
CA GLY A 836 -2.06 -18.25 16.81
C GLY A 836 -2.10 -19.78 16.80
N PHE A 837 -1.83 -20.44 17.94
CA PHE A 837 -1.96 -21.90 18.02
C PHE A 837 -3.44 -22.31 18.05
N PRO A 838 -3.84 -23.40 17.35
CA PRO A 838 -5.24 -23.84 17.32
C PRO A 838 -5.73 -24.32 18.71
N ILE A 839 -6.42 -23.44 19.43
CA ILE A 839 -7.04 -23.73 20.72
C ILE A 839 -8.44 -23.10 20.73
N GLY A 840 -9.42 -23.88 21.16
CA GLY A 840 -10.74 -23.38 21.53
C GLY A 840 -11.26 -24.11 22.76
N GLY A 841 -12.39 -23.65 23.30
CA GLY A 841 -12.99 -24.28 24.45
C GLY A 841 -14.37 -23.76 24.78
N VAL A 842 -15.04 -24.50 25.66
CA VAL A 842 -16.30 -24.14 26.28
C VAL A 842 -16.10 -24.11 27.80
N ILE A 843 -16.52 -23.03 28.45
CA ILE A 843 -16.62 -22.94 29.91
C ILE A 843 -18.10 -22.97 30.28
N THR A 844 -18.49 -23.83 31.22
CA THR A 844 -19.88 -23.98 31.66
C THR A 844 -19.95 -24.57 33.08
N SER A 845 -21.16 -24.77 33.59
CA SER A 845 -21.39 -25.53 34.83
C SER A 845 -21.31 -27.04 34.59
N ARG A 846 -20.86 -27.78 35.61
CA ARG A 846 -20.83 -29.25 35.60
C ARG A 846 -22.17 -29.87 35.26
N ARG A 847 -23.27 -29.28 35.74
CA ARG A 847 -24.63 -29.73 35.44
C ARG A 847 -24.92 -29.73 33.93
N ILE A 848 -24.49 -28.71 33.20
CA ILE A 848 -24.68 -28.59 31.75
C ILE A 848 -23.73 -29.55 31.02
N ALA A 849 -22.46 -29.59 31.42
CA ALA A 849 -21.47 -30.51 30.86
C ALA A 849 -21.88 -31.98 30.97
N ASP A 850 -22.30 -32.41 32.16
CA ASP A 850 -22.69 -33.80 32.44
C ASP A 850 -23.97 -34.21 31.68
N ALA A 851 -24.84 -33.27 31.32
CA ALA A 851 -26.01 -33.57 30.50
C ALA A 851 -25.64 -34.15 29.13
N LEU A 852 -24.48 -33.79 28.57
CA LEU A 852 -23.99 -34.36 27.31
C LEU A 852 -23.72 -35.86 27.41
N SER A 853 -23.36 -36.37 28.58
CA SER A 853 -23.10 -37.81 28.79
C SER A 853 -24.32 -38.68 28.48
N THR A 854 -25.53 -38.13 28.62
CA THR A 854 -26.79 -38.79 28.24
C THR A 854 -26.92 -39.01 26.74
N GLN A 855 -26.14 -38.27 25.94
CA GLN A 855 -26.09 -38.32 24.47
C GLN A 855 -24.82 -39.01 23.94
N GLY A 856 -23.98 -39.55 24.82
CA GLY A 856 -22.73 -40.26 24.48
C GLY A 856 -21.46 -39.59 25.02
N GLN A 857 -20.30 -40.16 24.68
CA GLN A 857 -19.01 -39.62 25.09
C GLN A 857 -18.57 -38.46 24.18
N PHE A 858 -18.00 -37.41 24.77
CA PHE A 858 -17.30 -36.36 24.05
C PHE A 858 -15.79 -36.62 24.06
N PHE A 859 -15.15 -36.44 22.91
CA PHE A 859 -13.70 -36.49 22.79
C PHE A 859 -13.25 -35.67 21.58
N SER A 860 -12.36 -34.70 21.80
CA SER A 860 -11.63 -34.00 20.74
C SER A 860 -10.20 -34.53 20.71
N SER A 861 -9.76 -35.04 19.56
CA SER A 861 -8.45 -35.70 19.43
C SER A 861 -7.27 -34.78 19.75
N ALA A 862 -7.33 -33.52 19.32
CA ALA A 862 -6.31 -32.51 19.59
C ALA A 862 -6.69 -31.56 20.74
N GLY A 863 -7.99 -31.48 21.06
CA GLY A 863 -8.53 -30.64 22.12
C GLY A 863 -8.00 -31.05 23.49
N GLY A 864 -7.41 -30.08 24.19
CA GLY A 864 -6.79 -30.29 25.49
C GLY A 864 -5.53 -31.16 25.46
N SER A 865 -4.85 -31.25 24.31
CA SER A 865 -3.52 -31.86 24.24
C SER A 865 -2.52 -31.14 25.17
N THR A 866 -1.47 -31.85 25.60
CA THR A 866 -0.38 -31.29 26.42
C THR A 866 0.22 -30.03 25.81
N LEU A 867 0.45 -30.03 24.49
CA LEU A 867 0.95 -28.88 23.75
C LEU A 867 -0.01 -27.69 23.80
N SER A 868 -1.29 -27.89 23.52
CA SER A 868 -2.29 -26.81 23.58
C SER A 868 -2.40 -26.23 24.98
N CYS A 869 -2.45 -27.07 26.01
CA CYS A 869 -2.54 -26.61 27.40
C CYS A 869 -1.30 -25.80 27.79
N ARG A 870 -0.10 -26.26 27.42
CA ARG A 870 1.14 -25.55 27.76
C ARG A 870 1.26 -24.21 27.04
N VAL A 871 0.84 -24.14 25.78
CA VAL A 871 0.72 -22.87 25.04
C VAL A 871 -0.28 -21.94 25.72
N GLY A 872 -1.49 -22.42 26.04
CA GLY A 872 -2.52 -21.61 26.69
C GLY A 872 -2.10 -21.08 28.07
N ILE A 873 -1.40 -21.87 28.88
CA ILE A 873 -0.81 -21.42 30.15
C ILE A 873 0.20 -20.29 29.88
N ALA A 874 1.13 -20.49 28.92
CA ALA A 874 2.12 -19.47 28.58
C ALA A 874 1.49 -18.17 28.07
N VAL A 875 0.35 -18.25 27.37
CA VAL A 875 -0.43 -17.08 26.95
C VAL A 875 -0.99 -16.34 28.16
N LEU A 876 -1.65 -17.03 29.09
CA LEU A 876 -2.20 -16.40 30.29
C LEU A 876 -1.10 -15.75 31.16
N ASP A 877 0.05 -16.42 31.30
CA ASP A 877 1.21 -15.88 32.02
C ASP A 877 1.71 -14.59 31.36
N ALA A 878 1.94 -14.61 30.05
CA ALA A 878 2.42 -13.45 29.31
C ALA A 878 1.43 -12.28 29.36
N MET A 879 0.13 -12.54 29.18
CA MET A 879 -0.91 -11.50 29.27
C MET A 879 -0.87 -10.75 30.62
N ALA A 880 -0.72 -11.49 31.71
CA ALA A 880 -0.69 -10.92 33.05
C ALA A 880 0.61 -10.16 33.32
N GLU A 881 1.76 -10.75 32.96
CA GLU A 881 3.09 -10.17 33.17
C GLU A 881 3.30 -8.88 32.35
N ASP A 882 2.81 -8.85 31.12
CA ASP A 882 2.97 -7.71 30.21
C ASP A 882 1.85 -6.66 30.37
N GLY A 883 0.87 -6.91 31.26
CA GLY A 883 -0.20 -5.96 31.58
C GLY A 883 -1.14 -5.67 30.41
N LEU A 884 -1.40 -6.66 29.54
CA LEU A 884 -2.04 -6.43 28.24
C LEU A 884 -3.49 -5.94 28.32
N GLN A 885 -4.26 -6.36 29.33
CA GLN A 885 -5.61 -5.83 29.55
C GLN A 885 -5.56 -4.34 29.91
N HIS A 886 -4.62 -3.93 30.76
CA HIS A 886 -4.43 -2.52 31.08
C HIS A 886 -3.98 -1.72 29.86
N ASN A 887 -3.07 -2.27 29.06
CA ASN A 887 -2.65 -1.65 27.81
C ASN A 887 -3.84 -1.45 26.86
N ALA A 888 -4.71 -2.45 26.73
CA ALA A 888 -5.92 -2.35 25.91
C ALA A 888 -6.85 -1.23 26.37
N ALA A 889 -6.99 -1.00 27.68
CA ALA A 889 -7.76 0.11 28.21
C ALA A 889 -7.12 1.47 27.87
N VAL A 890 -5.82 1.63 28.11
CA VAL A 890 -5.11 2.91 27.96
C VAL A 890 -4.91 3.29 26.49
N ILE A 891 -4.34 2.37 25.70
CA ILE A 891 -4.04 2.63 24.29
C ILE A 891 -5.31 2.59 23.45
N GLY A 892 -6.27 1.73 23.81
CA GLY A 892 -7.60 1.73 23.18
C GLY A 892 -8.33 3.05 23.33
N ALA A 893 -8.31 3.66 24.52
CA ALA A 893 -8.89 4.97 24.75
C ALA A 893 -8.23 6.07 23.90
N ARG A 894 -6.89 6.08 23.83
CA ARG A 894 -6.12 7.00 22.99
C ARG A 894 -6.49 6.87 21.51
N LEU A 895 -6.52 5.63 21.00
CA LEU A 895 -6.86 5.35 19.61
C LEU A 895 -8.31 5.78 19.30
N ALA A 896 -9.26 5.44 20.17
CA ALA A 896 -10.66 5.84 20.01
C ALA A 896 -10.85 7.37 20.03
N GLU A 897 -10.12 8.09 20.90
CA GLU A 897 -10.12 9.56 20.92
C GLU A 897 -9.59 10.15 19.61
N GLY A 898 -8.46 9.65 19.11
CA GLY A 898 -7.89 10.07 17.83
C GLY A 898 -8.85 9.86 16.66
N LEU A 899 -9.47 8.67 16.57
CA LEU A 899 -10.44 8.34 15.52
C LEU A 899 -11.72 9.19 15.60
N ARG A 900 -12.22 9.48 16.81
CA ARG A 900 -13.35 10.41 17.00
C ARG A 900 -12.98 11.83 16.59
N GLY A 901 -11.76 12.27 16.87
CA GLY A 901 -11.24 13.56 16.39
C GLY A 901 -11.13 13.64 14.86
N LEU A 902 -10.92 12.50 14.16
CA LEU A 902 -11.04 12.46 12.70
C LEU A 902 -12.49 12.63 12.25
N ALA A 903 -13.46 12.04 12.96
CA ALA A 903 -14.88 12.16 12.62
C ALA A 903 -15.39 13.62 12.67
N ASP A 904 -14.78 14.48 13.48
CA ASP A 904 -15.12 15.90 13.51
C ASP A 904 -14.65 16.66 12.24
N ARG A 905 -13.60 16.16 11.57
CA ARG A 905 -12.97 16.80 10.40
C ARG A 905 -13.39 16.17 9.08
N HIS A 906 -13.73 14.88 9.09
CA HIS A 906 -13.99 14.07 7.90
C HIS A 906 -15.43 13.56 7.90
N PRO A 907 -16.32 14.15 7.08
CA PRO A 907 -17.74 13.80 7.03
C PRO A 907 -18.03 12.33 6.73
N LEU A 908 -17.13 11.68 5.98
CA LEU A 908 -17.21 10.27 5.60
C LEU A 908 -17.24 9.33 6.81
N ILE A 909 -16.64 9.71 7.93
CA ILE A 909 -16.77 8.94 9.18
C ILE A 909 -18.12 9.23 9.80
N GLY A 910 -19.01 8.23 9.82
CA GLY A 910 -20.32 8.33 10.44
C GLY A 910 -20.26 8.15 11.95
N VAL A 911 -19.58 7.09 12.41
CA VAL A 911 -19.45 6.77 13.84
C VAL A 911 -18.22 5.91 14.10
N VAL A 912 -17.66 6.04 15.31
CA VAL A 912 -16.61 5.14 15.82
C VAL A 912 -17.23 4.24 16.89
N HIS A 913 -17.28 2.94 16.60
CA HIS A 913 -17.80 1.87 17.46
C HIS A 913 -16.72 1.31 18.40
N GLY A 914 -17.18 0.61 19.44
CA GLY A 914 -16.36 -0.24 20.30
C GLY A 914 -15.61 0.49 21.43
N GLU A 915 -14.82 -0.30 22.15
CA GLU A 915 -13.97 0.14 23.25
C GLU A 915 -12.74 -0.78 23.39
N GLY A 916 -11.79 -0.39 24.25
CA GLY A 916 -10.50 -1.08 24.36
C GLY A 916 -9.78 -1.14 23.01
N LEU A 917 -9.18 -2.29 22.70
CA LEU A 917 -8.55 -2.53 21.40
C LEU A 917 -9.45 -3.36 20.47
N TYR A 918 -10.78 -3.12 20.53
CA TYR A 918 -11.75 -3.56 19.54
C TYR A 918 -12.62 -2.39 19.10
N LEU A 919 -12.23 -1.74 18.01
CA LEU A 919 -12.88 -0.54 17.48
C LEU A 919 -13.35 -0.77 16.05
N GLY A 920 -14.29 0.04 15.61
CA GLY A 920 -14.73 0.09 14.21
C GLY A 920 -14.94 1.53 13.76
N VAL A 921 -14.43 1.89 12.58
CA VAL A 921 -14.70 3.21 11.97
C VAL A 921 -15.70 2.99 10.85
N GLU A 922 -16.94 3.37 11.09
CA GLU A 922 -18.00 3.18 10.11
C GLU A 922 -18.08 4.36 9.15
N LEU A 923 -17.93 4.07 7.85
CA LEU A 923 -17.91 5.04 6.77
C LEU A 923 -19.27 5.13 6.07
N VAL A 924 -19.76 6.36 5.90
CA VAL A 924 -21.05 6.68 5.27
C VAL A 924 -20.95 7.90 4.38
N ARG A 925 -21.63 7.88 3.23
CA ARG A 925 -21.65 9.02 2.29
C ARG A 925 -22.44 10.21 2.81
N ASP A 926 -23.45 9.91 3.63
CA ASP A 926 -24.31 10.90 4.23
C ASP A 926 -24.73 10.43 5.63
N ARG A 927 -24.68 11.34 6.61
CA ARG A 927 -24.88 11.00 8.03
C ARG A 927 -26.35 10.83 8.41
N ASP A 928 -27.28 11.40 7.63
CA ASP A 928 -28.71 11.33 7.92
C ASP A 928 -29.32 10.05 7.36
N THR A 929 -29.03 9.74 6.10
CA THR A 929 -29.42 8.50 5.41
C THR A 929 -28.57 7.31 5.85
N MET A 930 -27.34 7.57 6.30
CA MET A 930 -26.32 6.58 6.61
C MET A 930 -26.01 5.67 5.41
N GLU A 931 -26.05 6.19 4.18
CA GLU A 931 -25.68 5.40 3.00
C GLU A 931 -24.27 4.79 3.17
N PRO A 932 -24.09 3.45 3.12
CA PRO A 932 -22.79 2.81 3.32
C PRO A 932 -21.75 3.20 2.25
N ALA A 933 -20.55 3.58 2.68
CA ALA A 933 -19.44 3.92 1.78
C ALA A 933 -18.49 2.71 1.58
N ALA A 934 -19.02 1.61 1.04
CA ALA A 934 -18.31 0.32 0.95
C ALA A 934 -17.09 0.37 0.01
N ALA A 935 -17.26 0.98 -1.16
CA ALA A 935 -16.20 1.12 -2.16
C ALA A 935 -15.09 2.04 -1.66
N GLU A 936 -15.46 3.15 -1.01
CA GLU A 936 -14.52 4.06 -0.35
C GLU A 936 -13.75 3.35 0.77
N ALA A 937 -14.42 2.53 1.59
CA ALA A 937 -13.77 1.77 2.65
C ALA A 937 -12.73 0.79 2.10
N ALA A 938 -13.03 0.09 1.01
CA ALA A 938 -12.09 -0.81 0.35
C ALA A 938 -10.87 -0.07 -0.23
N ALA A 939 -11.09 1.06 -0.89
CA ALA A 939 -10.00 1.86 -1.45
C ALA A 939 -9.13 2.52 -0.36
N ILE A 940 -9.74 2.98 0.74
CA ILE A 940 -9.01 3.46 1.93
C ILE A 940 -8.12 2.35 2.52
N CYS A 941 -8.58 1.10 2.57
CA CYS A 941 -7.75 -0.03 3.00
C CYS A 941 -6.51 -0.21 2.12
N GLU A 942 -6.65 -0.12 0.79
CA GLU A 942 -5.50 -0.18 -0.14
C GLU A 942 -4.51 0.95 0.12
N ARG A 943 -5.00 2.18 0.30
CA ARG A 943 -4.13 3.33 0.58
C ARG A 943 -3.44 3.23 1.93
N MET A 944 -4.15 2.78 2.98
CA MET A 944 -3.55 2.54 4.30
C MET A 944 -2.41 1.52 4.24
N ARG A 945 -2.54 0.46 3.42
CA ARG A 945 -1.46 -0.52 3.18
C ARG A 945 -0.23 0.13 2.54
N GLU A 946 -0.41 1.00 1.54
CA GLU A 946 0.68 1.78 0.93
C GLU A 946 1.38 2.73 1.92
N LEU A 947 0.70 3.06 3.02
CA LEU A 947 1.22 3.90 4.11
C LEU A 947 1.68 3.08 5.32
N GLY A 948 1.82 1.75 5.20
CA GLY A 948 2.40 0.93 6.26
C GLY A 948 1.41 0.50 7.34
N VAL A 949 0.10 0.53 7.08
CA VAL A 949 -0.93 0.08 8.03
C VAL A 949 -1.82 -0.98 7.40
N ILE A 950 -1.90 -2.16 8.03
CA ILE A 950 -2.82 -3.22 7.63
C ILE A 950 -4.15 -3.03 8.34
N VAL A 951 -5.18 -2.68 7.58
CA VAL A 951 -6.58 -2.53 8.03
C VAL A 951 -7.52 -3.05 6.96
N LEU A 952 -8.66 -3.61 7.35
CA LEU A 952 -9.62 -4.23 6.44
C LEU A 952 -11.04 -3.82 6.77
N THR A 953 -11.96 -4.06 5.85
CA THR A 953 -13.39 -3.85 6.07
C THR A 953 -14.03 -5.03 6.84
N THR A 954 -15.18 -4.78 7.44
CA THR A 954 -16.06 -5.76 8.08
C THR A 954 -17.51 -5.28 7.95
N SER A 955 -18.45 -6.03 8.54
CA SER A 955 -19.91 -5.85 8.49
C SER A 955 -20.55 -6.37 7.20
N GLU A 956 -21.85 -6.64 7.24
CA GLU A 956 -22.64 -7.09 6.07
C GLU A 956 -22.58 -6.11 4.87
N ARG A 957 -22.22 -4.85 5.14
CA ARG A 957 -22.21 -3.76 4.15
C ARG A 957 -20.78 -3.39 3.73
N SER A 958 -19.76 -4.04 4.27
CA SER A 958 -18.34 -3.82 3.95
C SER A 958 -17.86 -2.37 4.10
N ASN A 959 -18.49 -1.55 4.96
CA ASN A 959 -18.21 -0.13 5.11
C ASN A 959 -17.61 0.24 6.49
N VAL A 960 -17.21 -0.74 7.31
CA VAL A 960 -16.61 -0.49 8.62
C VAL A 960 -15.14 -0.90 8.60
N LEU A 961 -14.23 0.03 8.83
CA LEU A 961 -12.81 -0.28 9.02
C LEU A 961 -12.65 -1.02 10.35
N LYS A 962 -12.13 -2.23 10.29
CA LYS A 962 -12.00 -3.15 11.42
C LYS A 962 -10.69 -2.94 12.15
N ILE A 963 -10.77 -2.58 13.42
CA ILE A 963 -9.61 -2.25 14.26
C ILE A 963 -9.57 -3.20 15.47
N LYS A 964 -8.77 -4.26 15.36
CA LYS A 964 -8.58 -5.28 16.40
C LYS A 964 -7.12 -5.76 16.46
N PRO A 965 -6.16 -4.84 16.71
CA PRO A 965 -4.72 -5.12 16.71
C PRO A 965 -4.32 -6.14 17.78
N PRO A 966 -3.10 -6.69 17.79
CA PRO A 966 -2.53 -7.31 18.99
C PRO A 966 -2.63 -6.40 20.23
N LEU A 967 -2.81 -6.98 21.42
CA LEU A 967 -3.03 -6.20 22.65
C LEU A 967 -1.79 -5.41 23.10
N CYS A 968 -0.62 -5.72 22.52
CA CYS A 968 0.64 -5.03 22.77
C CYS A 968 0.83 -3.75 21.94
N LEU A 969 -0.20 -3.28 21.21
CA LEU A 969 -0.13 -2.04 20.43
C LEU A 969 0.41 -0.88 21.29
N THR A 970 1.36 -0.12 20.74
CA THR A 970 1.98 1.01 21.43
C THR A 970 1.23 2.32 21.14
N ALA A 971 1.46 3.34 21.98
CA ALA A 971 0.93 4.69 21.73
C ALA A 971 1.43 5.28 20.41
N GLN A 972 2.71 5.04 20.07
CA GLN A 972 3.32 5.53 18.83
C GLN A 972 2.65 4.93 17.59
N SER A 973 2.45 3.61 17.56
CA SER A 973 1.76 2.97 16.43
C SER A 973 0.29 3.38 16.35
N ALA A 974 -0.39 3.57 17.49
CA ALA A 974 -1.75 4.11 17.50
C ALA A 974 -1.84 5.52 16.90
N ASP A 975 -0.91 6.42 17.26
CA ASP A 975 -0.82 7.77 16.69
C ASP A 975 -0.52 7.74 15.20
N HIS A 976 0.41 6.87 14.78
CA HIS A 976 0.76 6.68 13.38
C HIS A 976 -0.45 6.23 12.55
N VAL A 977 -1.25 5.27 13.03
CA VAL A 977 -2.48 4.83 12.34
C VAL A 977 -3.48 5.97 12.17
N VAL A 978 -3.70 6.78 13.22
CA VAL A 978 -4.60 7.94 13.14
C VAL A 978 -4.08 8.97 12.14
N ALA A 979 -2.78 9.24 12.13
CA ALA A 979 -2.15 10.16 11.19
C ALA A 979 -2.25 9.67 9.74
N MET A 980 -2.05 8.38 9.48
CA MET A 980 -2.17 7.82 8.14
C MET A 980 -3.62 7.84 7.66
N LEU A 981 -4.60 7.52 8.51
CA LEU A 981 -6.01 7.62 8.14
C LEU A 981 -6.43 9.07 7.85
N ASP A 982 -5.95 10.04 8.64
CA ASP A 982 -6.17 11.47 8.37
C ASP A 982 -5.62 11.89 7.00
N ARG A 983 -4.42 11.41 6.68
CA ARG A 983 -3.77 11.64 5.39
C ARG A 983 -4.63 11.08 4.24
N VAL A 984 -5.08 9.83 4.33
CA VAL A 984 -5.94 9.21 3.30
C VAL A 984 -7.26 9.96 3.12
N LEU A 985 -7.92 10.36 4.22
CA LEU A 985 -9.18 11.07 4.14
C LEU A 985 -9.04 12.51 3.61
N THR A 986 -7.85 13.11 3.73
CA THR A 986 -7.54 14.46 3.24
C THR A 986 -7.09 14.47 1.79
N GLU A 987 -6.17 13.56 1.42
CA GLU A 987 -5.52 13.52 0.11
C GLU A 987 -6.28 12.66 -0.92
N GLY A 988 -7.02 11.63 -0.46
CA GLY A 988 -7.72 10.66 -1.30
C GLY A 988 -7.15 9.24 -1.24
N TRP A 989 -7.76 8.33 -2.01
CA TRP A 989 -7.53 6.88 -2.00
C TRP A 989 -7.65 6.24 -3.40
#